data_AF-A0A5W3ERM3-F1
#
_entry.id   AF-A0A5W3ERM3-F1
#
_cell.length_a   1.000
_cell.length_b   1.000
_cell.length_c   1.000
_cell.angle_alpha   90.00
_cell.angle_beta   90.00
_cell.angle_gamma   90.00
#
_symmetry.space_group_name_H-M   'P 1'
#
loop_
_entity.id
_entity.type
_entity.pdbx_description
1 polymer ?
#
loop_
_entity_poly.entity_id
_entity_poly.type
_entity_poly.pdbx_seq_one_letter_code
_entity_poly.pdbx_strand_id
1 'polypeptide(L)'
;MTTKTYDALSKDLLLMAHNPSAMQSLMLNQLQDVQDADGQILLRDPTDPVVYMTEVGITMGHTIIQGDRDTIPKMFPSMAQTHDDLFRHMSDVDYVDVFAQPSQATLLLLLDVDSLLAKAMPLNVAGIRKVVIPRDTVFTVSGYNFAIQYPIEIRVLPYGTVDNPAFQVLWITETQSPISPVTTNALDWELTSVPSTPSQILAIRIPVMQYSVKDENDTLLGQNTFVMTRTFTNKFFYARVWNKPSNSNTWTEIHHTHSRDVYDPNTPTALIQVVNQSIRCTIPSIYMAKNLVSGEIRMDVYTTIGPLDLDVSAFPADEYTFSLRDLNGEYDAGYINPLKSFSIKMLVAEEGSYATGGRTQLSFDELRDRVVNNAVGIRKLPVTEKQLEATVSDYGLTLSKPNDYVTGRTYFLTAPMPESTLSKVSSPIGTITAPLYFSWDELVKLPTVRINGNRLTIEPDTLYRFTDTSLQIDAEMTILAKTMRKEDLVNAGNTNRYLFTPFHYVVDINNKSCDVRIYQLDKPQLNSKRFVSTNVTTELSVVTADYQIEKTAEGYILRTVTKSEPPYQALSDDQVFAQISFSPRNADGKLAYINGTLVGRQGSERVWEFLLKTNLDVDRNDELIINNTRITTEVDVDTPAPLLTEYNVFYGCTGYYPGNYERAEMDTMIVPPARDGIGITHEIFKIELGKAMSYYWRKARAVTDSINYEYYQEDVLAYWEKDVIKTKDDGVTPEYTYDPDAVPPLQITYLHRKGDPKIDPATGEQEIAHHVGEQIFDGNGQPIIAKPRSIKFRSEMAVFDARYKFATSKAVKAYLDSVIDNIINYVTVVLPNLKPLLLEQTEGFFVPITTMGYIDVRTEDGVVSPLPAENQFTVKYYLTAANRANSELLAQIRKRTSQVINDYLSTHLTVSATEIGNALRNTLNDAIIGVELDDMGPDKDLRLFTVITEAARATIGKKLDIEANGDIGLKDDIVLSYNRHDTEKE
;
A
#
# COMPACT_ATOMS: atom_id res chain seq x y z
N MET A 1 -76.93 0.23 10.51
CA MET A 1 -75.49 0.48 10.76
C MET A 1 -75.30 1.98 10.66
N THR A 2 -74.52 2.59 11.57
CA THR A 2 -74.29 4.04 11.60
C THR A 2 -73.45 4.46 10.40
N THR A 3 -73.91 5.48 9.66
CA THR A 3 -73.17 6.19 8.62
C THR A 3 -71.76 6.48 9.12
N LYS A 4 -70.72 5.98 8.43
CA LYS A 4 -69.34 6.23 8.86
C LYS A 4 -69.06 7.72 8.78
N THR A 5 -68.38 8.26 9.78
CA THR A 5 -67.87 9.64 9.69
C THR A 5 -66.90 9.72 8.50
N TYR A 6 -66.79 10.90 7.90
CA TYR A 6 -65.88 11.13 6.77
C TYR A 6 -64.45 10.65 7.07
N ASP A 7 -63.96 10.87 8.29
CA ASP A 7 -62.63 10.43 8.73
C ASP A 7 -62.47 8.91 8.80
N ALA A 8 -63.51 8.19 9.25
CA ALA A 8 -63.48 6.73 9.29
C ALA A 8 -63.52 6.14 7.88
N LEU A 9 -64.33 6.73 7.00
CA LEU A 9 -64.43 6.32 5.61
C LEU A 9 -63.12 6.54 4.84
N SER A 10 -62.47 7.68 5.06
CA SER A 10 -61.16 8.01 4.47
C SER A 10 -60.08 7.01 4.88
N LYS A 11 -60.02 6.63 6.17
CA LYS A 11 -59.07 5.60 6.66
C LYS A 11 -59.31 4.23 6.03
N ASP A 12 -60.57 3.82 5.90
CA ASP A 12 -60.92 2.53 5.29
C ASP A 12 -60.59 2.48 3.80
N LEU A 13 -60.80 3.59 3.08
CA LEU A 13 -60.39 3.71 1.67
C LEU A 13 -58.87 3.58 1.50
N LEU A 14 -58.07 4.17 2.39
CA LEU A 14 -56.61 4.04 2.36
C LEU A 14 -56.14 2.61 2.64
N LEU A 15 -56.81 1.87 3.55
CA LEU A 15 -56.51 0.45 3.79
C LEU A 15 -56.76 -0.42 2.54
N MET A 16 -57.74 -0.02 1.72
CA MET A 16 -58.10 -0.71 0.48
C MET A 16 -57.39 -0.16 -0.75
N ALA A 17 -56.40 0.73 -0.61
CA ALA A 17 -55.75 1.43 -1.72
C ALA A 17 -55.11 0.52 -2.77
N HIS A 18 -54.83 -0.76 -2.47
CA HIS A 18 -54.32 -1.76 -3.42
C HIS A 18 -55.42 -2.49 -4.21
N ASN A 19 -56.69 -2.28 -3.88
CA ASN A 19 -57.83 -2.96 -4.49
C ASN A 19 -58.96 -1.95 -4.85
N PRO A 20 -58.92 -1.37 -6.06
CA PRO A 20 -59.90 -0.37 -6.49
C PRO A 20 -61.34 -0.91 -6.51
N SER A 21 -61.54 -2.20 -6.79
CA SER A 21 -62.87 -2.83 -6.77
C SER A 21 -63.46 -2.89 -5.35
N ALA A 22 -62.63 -3.10 -4.33
CA ALA A 22 -63.05 -3.07 -2.94
C ALA A 22 -63.39 -1.64 -2.48
N MET A 23 -62.60 -0.64 -2.90
CA MET A 23 -62.90 0.77 -2.66
C MET A 23 -64.25 1.18 -3.29
N GLN A 24 -64.51 0.72 -4.52
CA GLN A 24 -65.77 0.97 -5.22
C GLN A 24 -66.95 0.34 -4.49
N SER A 25 -66.80 -0.91 -4.09
CA SER A 25 -67.82 -1.60 -3.29
C SER A 25 -68.11 -0.87 -1.97
N LEU A 26 -67.07 -0.38 -1.28
CA LEU A 26 -67.22 0.38 -0.03
C LEU A 26 -67.99 1.69 -0.24
N MET A 27 -67.70 2.45 -1.32
CA MET A 27 -68.40 3.71 -1.61
C MET A 27 -69.85 3.49 -2.03
N LEU A 28 -70.12 2.50 -2.88
CA LEU A 28 -71.47 2.19 -3.32
C LEU A 28 -72.33 1.66 -2.17
N ASN A 29 -71.76 0.84 -1.28
CA ASN A 29 -72.46 0.38 -0.07
C ASN A 29 -72.75 1.55 0.89
N GLN A 30 -71.79 2.46 1.08
CA GLN A 30 -71.99 3.64 1.94
C GLN A 30 -73.06 4.60 1.38
N LEU A 31 -73.21 4.69 0.05
CA LEU A 31 -74.26 5.45 -0.61
C LEU A 31 -75.65 4.82 -0.42
N GLN A 32 -75.73 3.48 -0.40
CA GLN A 32 -76.96 2.74 -0.11
C GLN A 32 -77.37 2.84 1.37
N ASP A 33 -76.41 3.03 2.28
CA ASP A 33 -76.61 3.09 3.74
C ASP A 33 -76.95 4.50 4.30
N VAL A 34 -77.20 5.51 3.45
CA VAL A 34 -77.54 6.87 3.90
C VAL A 34 -78.93 6.89 4.56
N GLN A 35 -78.98 7.29 5.83
CA GLN A 35 -80.15 7.21 6.72
C GLN A 35 -81.45 7.88 6.23
N ASP A 36 -81.37 8.84 5.31
CA ASP A 36 -82.55 9.57 4.78
C ASP A 36 -83.12 8.97 3.49
N ALA A 37 -82.63 7.81 3.04
CA ALA A 37 -83.02 7.20 1.78
C ALA A 37 -83.50 5.74 1.94
N ASP A 38 -84.35 5.47 2.94
CA ASP A 38 -85.03 4.17 3.12
C ASP A 38 -85.67 3.70 1.79
N GLY A 39 -84.94 2.84 1.07
CA GLY A 39 -85.37 2.18 -0.16
C GLY A 39 -85.41 3.02 -1.46
N GLN A 40 -84.86 4.25 -1.51
CA GLN A 40 -84.99 5.12 -2.71
C GLN A 40 -83.79 5.15 -3.66
N ILE A 41 -82.57 4.82 -3.21
CA ILE A 41 -81.38 4.81 -4.07
C ILE A 41 -81.17 3.40 -4.64
N LEU A 42 -81.71 3.15 -5.83
CA LEU A 42 -81.55 1.90 -6.58
C LEU A 42 -80.45 2.05 -7.64
N LEU A 43 -79.27 1.52 -7.36
CA LEU A 43 -78.18 1.38 -8.34
C LEU A 43 -78.49 0.15 -9.21
N ARG A 44 -79.06 0.37 -10.40
CA ARG A 44 -79.66 -0.73 -11.19
C ARG A 44 -78.70 -1.45 -12.13
N ASP A 45 -77.63 -0.80 -12.60
CA ASP A 45 -76.73 -1.35 -13.63
C ASP A 45 -75.34 -0.65 -13.57
N PRO A 46 -74.23 -1.33 -13.90
CA PRO A 46 -72.90 -0.72 -14.09
C PRO A 46 -72.86 0.51 -15.01
N THR A 47 -73.83 0.67 -15.90
CA THR A 47 -73.96 1.84 -16.81
C THR A 47 -74.63 3.06 -16.18
N ASP A 48 -75.07 2.98 -14.91
CA ASP A 48 -75.63 4.13 -14.19
C ASP A 48 -74.57 5.25 -14.06
N PRO A 49 -74.88 6.51 -14.42
CA PRO A 49 -73.95 7.63 -14.32
C PRO A 49 -73.31 7.79 -12.94
N VAL A 50 -74.01 7.46 -11.84
CA VAL A 50 -73.48 7.54 -10.48
C VAL A 50 -72.45 6.43 -10.21
N VAL A 51 -72.70 5.22 -10.70
CA VAL A 51 -71.76 4.08 -10.60
C VAL A 51 -70.52 4.36 -11.44
N TYR A 52 -70.70 4.84 -12.67
CA TYR A 52 -69.61 5.23 -13.58
C TYR A 52 -68.78 6.39 -13.02
N MET A 53 -69.41 7.44 -12.47
CA MET A 53 -68.68 8.53 -11.81
C MET A 53 -67.90 8.05 -10.58
N THR A 54 -68.45 7.11 -9.82
CA THR A 54 -67.76 6.50 -8.67
C THR A 54 -66.56 5.68 -9.13
N GLU A 55 -66.71 4.91 -10.22
CA GLU A 55 -65.61 4.16 -10.84
C GLU A 55 -64.50 5.08 -11.34
N VAL A 56 -64.84 6.16 -12.05
CA VAL A 56 -63.87 7.16 -12.51
C VAL A 56 -63.17 7.82 -11.34
N GLY A 57 -63.91 8.24 -10.31
CA GLY A 57 -63.35 8.89 -9.12
C GLY A 57 -62.37 7.99 -8.35
N ILE A 58 -62.71 6.71 -8.20
CA ILE A 58 -61.86 5.73 -7.50
C ILE A 58 -60.68 5.31 -8.35
N THR A 59 -60.85 5.16 -9.66
CA THR A 59 -59.76 4.87 -10.58
C THR A 59 -58.76 6.03 -10.63
N MET A 60 -59.24 7.28 -10.65
CA MET A 60 -58.40 8.47 -10.54
C MET A 60 -57.66 8.50 -9.20
N GLY A 61 -58.37 8.30 -8.08
CA GLY A 61 -57.76 8.26 -6.74
C GLY A 61 -56.72 7.15 -6.58
N HIS A 62 -57.02 5.94 -7.07
CA HIS A 62 -56.09 4.83 -7.09
C HIS A 62 -54.85 5.13 -7.95
N THR A 63 -55.04 5.71 -9.14
CA THR A 63 -53.94 6.07 -10.03
C THR A 63 -53.03 7.14 -9.40
N ILE A 64 -53.60 8.11 -8.68
CA ILE A 64 -52.82 9.10 -7.92
C ILE A 64 -52.02 8.41 -6.81
N ILE A 65 -52.64 7.54 -6.02
CA ILE A 65 -51.94 6.82 -4.94
C ILE A 65 -50.81 5.95 -5.49
N GLN A 66 -51.03 5.27 -6.63
CA GLN A 66 -49.97 4.51 -7.30
C GLN A 66 -48.86 5.43 -7.82
N GLY A 67 -49.20 6.55 -8.45
CA GLY A 67 -48.23 7.55 -8.90
C GLY A 67 -47.38 8.12 -7.75
N ASP A 68 -48.00 8.41 -6.60
CA ASP A 68 -47.31 8.86 -5.39
C ASP A 68 -46.39 7.76 -4.86
N ARG A 69 -46.84 6.50 -4.82
CA ARG A 69 -46.01 5.35 -4.42
C ARG A 69 -44.83 5.10 -5.34
N ASP A 70 -44.98 5.38 -6.64
CA ASP A 70 -43.89 5.28 -7.61
C ASP A 70 -42.94 6.48 -7.56
N THR A 71 -43.38 7.62 -7.01
CA THR A 71 -42.61 8.87 -6.96
C THR A 71 -41.89 9.07 -5.62
N ILE A 72 -42.51 8.71 -4.49
CA ILE A 72 -41.94 8.87 -3.14
C ILE A 72 -40.56 8.20 -3.02
N PRO A 73 -40.33 6.95 -3.47
CA PRO A 73 -39.00 6.32 -3.45
C PRO A 73 -37.94 7.10 -4.24
N LYS A 74 -38.35 7.87 -5.25
CA LYS A 74 -37.47 8.69 -6.09
C LYS A 74 -37.19 10.07 -5.52
N MET A 75 -37.94 10.48 -4.49
CA MET A 75 -37.76 11.76 -3.80
C MET A 75 -36.73 11.66 -2.67
N PHE A 76 -36.51 10.46 -2.13
CA PHE A 76 -35.61 10.25 -1.00
C PHE A 76 -34.52 9.24 -1.37
N PRO A 77 -33.23 9.60 -1.28
CA PRO A 77 -32.13 8.71 -1.68
C PRO A 77 -32.09 7.42 -0.84
N SER A 78 -32.55 7.46 0.41
CA SER A 78 -32.65 6.28 1.29
C SER A 78 -33.72 5.28 0.88
N MET A 79 -34.71 5.69 0.08
CA MET A 79 -35.80 4.85 -0.41
C MET A 79 -35.63 4.43 -1.87
N ALA A 80 -34.56 4.88 -2.54
CA ALA A 80 -34.27 4.54 -3.92
C ALA A 80 -34.17 3.01 -4.10
N GLN A 81 -34.65 2.52 -5.25
CA GLN A 81 -34.62 1.09 -5.59
C GLN A 81 -33.80 0.81 -6.87
N THR A 82 -33.54 1.84 -7.67
CA THR A 82 -32.79 1.73 -8.93
C THR A 82 -31.76 2.85 -9.07
N HIS A 83 -30.76 2.65 -9.94
CA HIS A 83 -29.77 3.68 -10.26
C HIS A 83 -30.42 4.98 -10.79
N ASP A 84 -31.47 4.86 -11.60
CA ASP A 84 -32.22 6.00 -12.15
C ASP A 84 -32.89 6.85 -11.05
N ASP A 85 -33.26 6.25 -9.92
CA ASP A 85 -33.80 6.98 -8.78
C ASP A 85 -32.70 7.79 -8.09
N LEU A 86 -31.49 7.22 -7.98
CA LEU A 86 -30.33 7.87 -7.35
C LEU A 86 -29.78 9.02 -8.17
N PHE A 87 -29.74 8.92 -9.51
CA PHE A 87 -29.21 9.99 -10.37
C PHE A 87 -29.92 11.34 -10.20
N ARG A 88 -31.16 11.36 -9.73
CA ARG A 88 -31.90 12.60 -9.43
C ARG A 88 -31.31 13.38 -8.25
N HIS A 89 -30.55 12.71 -7.39
CA HIS A 89 -29.92 13.28 -6.19
C HIS A 89 -28.46 13.66 -6.43
N MET A 90 -27.97 13.57 -7.66
CA MET A 90 -26.55 13.73 -8.01
C MET A 90 -26.34 14.93 -8.93
N SER A 91 -25.19 15.57 -8.80
CA SER A 91 -24.72 16.62 -9.71
C SER A 91 -23.95 16.06 -10.90
N ASP A 92 -23.71 16.90 -11.90
CA ASP A 92 -22.92 16.54 -13.09
C ASP A 92 -21.50 16.05 -12.74
N VAL A 93 -20.88 16.68 -11.73
CA VAL A 93 -19.56 16.30 -11.20
C VAL A 93 -19.56 14.93 -10.52
N ASP A 94 -20.67 14.52 -9.91
CA ASP A 94 -20.75 13.28 -9.15
C ASP A 94 -20.75 12.04 -10.05
N TYR A 95 -21.22 12.17 -11.30
CA TYR A 95 -21.30 11.06 -12.25
C TYR A 95 -19.95 10.49 -12.64
N VAL A 96 -18.87 11.27 -12.53
CA VAL A 96 -17.51 10.79 -12.77
C VAL A 96 -17.21 9.59 -11.85
N ASP A 97 -17.65 9.62 -10.60
CA ASP A 97 -17.38 8.59 -9.59
C ASP A 97 -18.44 7.46 -9.55
N VAL A 98 -19.35 7.37 -10.52
CA VAL A 98 -20.34 6.27 -10.56
C VAL A 98 -19.83 5.07 -11.34
N PHE A 99 -19.26 5.34 -12.50
CA PHE A 99 -18.89 4.32 -13.48
C PHE A 99 -17.47 3.80 -13.24
N ALA A 100 -16.92 3.07 -14.21
CA ALA A 100 -15.58 2.48 -14.07
C ALA A 100 -14.51 3.59 -14.05
N GLN A 101 -13.52 3.48 -13.16
CA GLN A 101 -12.39 4.42 -13.09
C GLN A 101 -11.16 3.87 -13.81
N PRO A 102 -10.39 4.73 -14.51
CA PRO A 102 -9.16 4.34 -15.15
C PRO A 102 -8.01 4.13 -14.16
N SER A 103 -7.10 3.21 -14.50
CA SER A 103 -5.79 3.11 -13.87
C SER A 103 -4.89 4.29 -14.29
N GLN A 104 -3.85 4.55 -13.51
CA GLN A 104 -2.91 5.65 -13.74
C GLN A 104 -1.49 5.13 -13.92
N ALA A 105 -0.70 5.82 -14.75
CA ALA A 105 0.71 5.55 -14.98
C ALA A 105 1.47 6.87 -15.17
N THR A 106 2.80 6.81 -15.09
CA THR A 106 3.67 7.95 -15.47
C THR A 106 4.51 7.56 -16.67
N LEU A 107 4.43 8.35 -17.75
CA LEU A 107 5.21 8.17 -18.97
C LEU A 107 6.22 9.30 -19.12
N LEU A 108 7.34 9.02 -19.76
CA LEU A 108 8.43 9.98 -19.99
C LEU A 108 8.46 10.39 -21.46
N LEU A 109 8.23 11.68 -21.73
CA LEU A 109 8.35 12.26 -23.07
C LEU A 109 9.73 12.90 -23.23
N LEU A 110 10.51 12.38 -24.19
CA LEU A 110 11.85 12.84 -24.51
C LEU A 110 11.83 13.71 -25.77
N LEU A 111 12.25 14.96 -25.64
CA LEU A 111 12.30 15.95 -26.73
C LEU A 111 13.71 16.52 -26.89
N ASP A 112 14.20 16.68 -28.12
CA ASP A 112 15.48 17.37 -28.31
C ASP A 112 15.40 18.88 -28.05
N VAL A 113 16.33 19.38 -27.24
CA VAL A 113 16.44 20.79 -26.85
C VAL A 113 16.70 21.68 -28.07
N ASP A 114 17.48 21.22 -29.04
CA ASP A 114 17.80 21.99 -30.25
C ASP A 114 16.55 22.29 -31.09
N SER A 115 15.71 21.28 -31.37
CA SER A 115 14.44 21.49 -32.08
C SER A 115 13.51 22.40 -31.28
N LEU A 116 13.48 22.26 -29.95
CA LEU A 116 12.66 23.10 -29.09
C LEU A 116 13.09 24.57 -29.16
N LEU A 117 14.40 24.84 -29.04
CA LEU A 117 14.97 26.19 -29.15
C LEU A 117 14.82 26.77 -30.56
N ALA A 118 14.91 25.96 -31.62
CA ALA A 118 14.83 26.45 -32.99
C ALA A 118 13.39 26.69 -33.47
N LYS A 119 12.44 25.88 -33.01
CA LYS A 119 11.09 25.80 -33.61
C LYS A 119 9.96 26.25 -32.69
N ALA A 120 10.22 26.52 -31.40
CA ALA A 120 9.22 27.10 -30.53
C ALA A 120 8.74 28.46 -31.07
N MET A 121 7.42 28.67 -31.03
CA MET A 121 6.79 29.85 -31.64
C MET A 121 6.70 31.00 -30.63
N PRO A 122 6.87 32.26 -31.06
CA PRO A 122 6.86 33.41 -30.15
C PRO A 122 5.50 33.59 -29.47
N LEU A 123 5.53 33.87 -28.17
CA LEU A 123 4.39 34.36 -27.41
C LEU A 123 4.35 35.90 -27.56
N ASN A 124 3.16 36.51 -27.58
CA ASN A 124 2.97 37.95 -27.73
C ASN A 124 3.57 38.83 -26.61
N VAL A 125 4.32 38.24 -25.66
CA VAL A 125 4.87 38.90 -24.48
C VAL A 125 6.34 38.51 -24.28
N ALA A 126 7.21 39.52 -24.14
CA ALA A 126 8.55 39.44 -23.54
C ALA A 126 9.54 38.39 -24.10
N GLY A 127 9.52 38.09 -25.40
CA GLY A 127 10.55 37.23 -26.02
C GLY A 127 10.49 35.74 -25.60
N ILE A 128 9.43 35.33 -24.91
CA ILE A 128 9.17 33.93 -24.58
C ILE A 128 8.65 33.21 -25.83
N ARG A 129 9.08 31.97 -26.04
CA ARG A 129 8.56 31.10 -27.10
C ARG A 129 7.90 29.88 -26.49
N LYS A 130 6.96 29.24 -27.19
CA LYS A 130 6.27 28.05 -26.66
C LYS A 130 5.95 26.99 -27.70
N VAL A 131 5.74 25.78 -27.19
CA VAL A 131 5.14 24.63 -27.87
C VAL A 131 4.05 24.06 -26.96
N VAL A 132 2.94 23.59 -27.54
CA VAL A 132 1.80 23.06 -26.81
C VAL A 132 1.53 21.62 -27.22
N ILE A 133 1.39 20.75 -26.22
CA ILE A 133 0.83 19.40 -26.37
C ILE A 133 -0.66 19.50 -25.99
N PRO A 134 -1.59 19.25 -26.92
CA PRO A 134 -3.03 19.39 -26.65
C PRO A 134 -3.54 18.42 -25.58
N ARG A 135 -4.67 18.75 -24.94
CA ARG A 135 -5.26 17.90 -23.91
C ARG A 135 -5.73 16.54 -24.41
N ASP A 136 -6.17 16.40 -25.65
CA ASP A 136 -6.70 15.10 -26.12
C ASP A 136 -5.59 14.17 -26.65
N THR A 137 -4.33 14.46 -26.32
CA THR A 137 -3.18 13.66 -26.73
C THR A 137 -3.29 12.25 -26.17
N VAL A 138 -3.15 11.26 -27.06
CA VAL A 138 -3.20 9.84 -26.73
C VAL A 138 -1.79 9.26 -26.81
N PHE A 139 -1.40 8.56 -25.76
CA PHE A 139 -0.17 7.79 -25.63
C PHE A 139 -0.54 6.31 -25.72
N THR A 140 0.14 5.53 -26.56
CA THR A 140 -0.11 4.11 -26.73
C THR A 140 1.14 3.35 -26.34
N VAL A 141 0.98 2.35 -25.46
CA VAL A 141 2.05 1.44 -25.00
C VAL A 141 1.57 0.02 -25.21
N SER A 142 2.21 -0.75 -26.11
CA SER A 142 1.83 -2.14 -26.42
C SER A 142 0.31 -2.34 -26.68
N GLY A 143 -0.34 -1.37 -27.33
CA GLY A 143 -1.78 -1.40 -27.61
C GLY A 143 -2.70 -0.92 -26.48
N TYR A 144 -2.16 -0.57 -25.31
CA TYR A 144 -2.89 0.12 -24.25
C TYR A 144 -2.87 1.63 -24.47
N ASN A 145 -4.05 2.24 -24.50
CA ASN A 145 -4.20 3.67 -24.67
C ASN A 145 -4.27 4.37 -23.31
N PHE A 146 -3.46 5.42 -23.20
CA PHE A 146 -3.42 6.39 -22.11
C PHE A 146 -3.63 7.79 -22.67
N ALA A 147 -4.19 8.69 -21.87
CA ALA A 147 -4.43 10.07 -22.30
C ALA A 147 -4.33 11.04 -21.13
N ILE A 148 -4.18 12.32 -21.48
CA ILE A 148 -4.15 13.45 -20.54
C ILE A 148 -5.47 14.23 -20.62
N GLN A 149 -5.74 15.05 -19.60
CA GLN A 149 -6.96 15.88 -19.53
C GLN A 149 -6.69 17.37 -19.70
N TYR A 150 -5.42 17.77 -19.58
CA TYR A 150 -4.98 19.15 -19.66
C TYR A 150 -3.92 19.28 -20.74
N PRO A 151 -3.83 20.44 -21.41
CA PRO A 151 -2.73 20.70 -22.33
C PRO A 151 -1.42 20.94 -21.55
N ILE A 152 -0.30 20.51 -22.13
CA ILE A 152 1.05 20.80 -21.62
C ILE A 152 1.63 21.95 -22.42
N GLU A 153 2.05 23.00 -21.74
CA GLU A 153 2.78 24.12 -22.32
C GLU A 153 4.26 24.04 -21.94
N ILE A 154 5.11 24.00 -22.96
CA ILE A 154 6.57 24.08 -22.81
C ILE A 154 6.99 25.48 -23.24
N ARG A 155 7.44 26.28 -22.27
CA ARG A 155 7.95 27.64 -22.49
C ARG A 155 9.46 27.63 -22.56
N VAL A 156 9.99 28.29 -23.58
CA VAL A 156 11.39 28.64 -23.73
C VAL A 156 11.56 30.08 -23.26
N LEU A 157 12.35 30.26 -22.21
CA LEU A 157 12.57 31.57 -21.60
C LEU A 157 13.59 32.40 -22.42
N PRO A 158 13.55 33.75 -22.35
CA PRO A 158 14.30 34.62 -23.26
C PRO A 158 15.83 34.51 -23.11
N TYR A 159 16.30 34.03 -21.96
CA TYR A 159 17.72 33.86 -21.64
C TYR A 159 18.22 32.43 -21.86
N GLY A 160 17.36 31.50 -22.28
CA GLY A 160 17.78 30.13 -22.58
C GLY A 160 18.60 30.06 -23.86
N THR A 161 19.82 29.53 -23.76
CA THR A 161 20.70 29.25 -24.90
C THR A 161 20.85 27.73 -25.11
N VAL A 162 21.51 27.32 -26.19
CA VAL A 162 21.83 25.90 -26.42
C VAL A 162 22.74 25.36 -25.30
N ASP A 163 23.68 26.19 -24.83
CA ASP A 163 24.63 25.80 -23.77
C ASP A 163 24.03 25.90 -22.35
N ASN A 164 23.00 26.73 -22.15
CA ASN A 164 22.28 26.86 -20.88
C ASN A 164 20.78 27.01 -21.13
N PRO A 165 20.06 25.90 -21.35
CA PRO A 165 18.64 25.96 -21.69
C PRO A 165 17.81 26.35 -20.48
N ALA A 166 16.82 27.20 -20.70
CA ALA A 166 15.90 27.64 -19.65
C ALA A 166 14.45 27.37 -20.09
N PHE A 167 13.81 26.42 -19.41
CA PHE A 167 12.46 25.97 -19.72
C PHE A 167 11.50 26.12 -18.53
N GLN A 168 10.21 26.24 -18.85
CA GLN A 168 9.13 25.97 -17.91
C GLN A 168 8.17 24.99 -18.58
N VAL A 169 7.84 23.89 -17.90
CA VAL A 169 6.87 22.91 -18.38
C VAL A 169 5.67 22.92 -17.44
N LEU A 170 4.50 23.26 -17.97
CA LEU A 170 3.32 23.55 -17.18
C LEU A 170 2.07 22.89 -17.75
N TRP A 171 1.14 22.47 -16.89
CA TRP A 171 -0.25 22.24 -17.24
C TRP A 171 -0.97 23.58 -17.45
N ILE A 172 -1.77 23.67 -18.51
CA ILE A 172 -2.72 24.79 -18.67
C ILE A 172 -4.03 24.41 -17.98
N THR A 173 -4.26 24.98 -16.79
CA THR A 173 -5.39 24.62 -15.90
C THR A 173 -6.52 25.67 -15.88
N GLU A 174 -6.57 26.58 -16.85
CA GLU A 174 -7.58 27.66 -16.91
C GLU A 174 -9.00 27.11 -17.03
N THR A 175 -9.16 26.03 -17.80
CA THR A 175 -10.41 25.25 -17.85
C THR A 175 -10.20 23.96 -17.08
N GLN A 176 -10.84 23.84 -15.92
CA GLN A 176 -10.77 22.62 -15.11
C GLN A 176 -11.56 21.49 -15.77
N SER A 177 -10.93 20.33 -15.93
CA SER A 177 -11.62 19.11 -16.33
C SER A 177 -12.39 18.53 -15.13
N PRO A 178 -13.65 18.11 -15.31
CA PRO A 178 -14.41 17.43 -14.27
C PRO A 178 -13.81 16.06 -13.90
N ILE A 179 -12.96 15.49 -14.77
CA ILE A 179 -12.38 14.16 -14.61
C ILE A 179 -11.16 14.15 -13.68
N SER A 180 -10.34 15.21 -13.67
CA SER A 180 -9.04 15.20 -12.98
C SER A 180 -8.60 16.60 -12.53
N PRO A 181 -9.12 17.17 -11.44
CA PRO A 181 -8.68 18.49 -10.98
C PRO A 181 -7.18 18.51 -10.68
N VAL A 182 -6.45 19.46 -11.27
CA VAL A 182 -4.99 19.56 -11.12
C VAL A 182 -4.65 20.45 -9.90
N THR A 183 -3.88 19.91 -8.96
CA THR A 183 -3.45 20.61 -7.73
C THR A 183 -2.21 21.47 -7.91
N THR A 184 -1.34 21.13 -8.89
CA THR A 184 -0.14 21.88 -9.26
C THR A 184 -0.06 22.03 -10.78
N ASN A 185 0.21 23.25 -11.25
CA ASN A 185 0.37 23.51 -12.67
C ASN A 185 1.78 23.17 -13.19
N ALA A 186 2.74 22.82 -12.33
CA ALA A 186 4.09 22.46 -12.77
C ALA A 186 4.21 20.96 -13.00
N LEU A 187 4.82 20.59 -14.14
CA LEU A 187 5.21 19.22 -14.44
C LEU A 187 6.66 18.99 -14.01
N ASP A 188 6.96 17.77 -13.58
CA ASP A 188 8.34 17.37 -13.30
C ASP A 188 9.08 17.08 -14.61
N TRP A 189 10.28 17.64 -14.73
CA TRP A 189 11.11 17.51 -15.92
C TRP A 189 12.58 17.65 -15.58
N GLU A 190 13.43 17.06 -16.41
CA GLU A 190 14.89 17.15 -16.30
C GLU A 190 15.56 17.29 -17.67
N LEU A 191 16.80 17.79 -17.66
CA LEU A 191 17.66 17.78 -18.84
C LEU A 191 18.59 16.57 -18.73
N THR A 192 18.57 15.73 -19.76
CA THR A 192 19.41 14.54 -19.87
C THR A 192 20.17 14.55 -21.20
N SER A 193 21.12 13.64 -21.34
CA SER A 193 21.92 13.46 -22.55
C SER A 193 21.85 12.00 -22.97
N VAL A 194 21.51 11.73 -24.23
CA VAL A 194 21.46 10.35 -24.74
C VAL A 194 22.74 10.07 -25.53
N PRO A 195 23.45 8.95 -25.28
CA PRO A 195 24.75 8.67 -25.92
C PRO A 195 24.74 8.64 -27.45
N SER A 196 23.56 8.48 -28.06
CA SER A 196 23.36 8.42 -29.51
C SER A 196 23.34 9.77 -30.21
N THR A 197 23.23 10.89 -29.47
CA THR A 197 23.12 12.24 -30.06
C THR A 197 23.87 13.30 -29.25
N PRO A 198 24.52 14.27 -29.91
CA PRO A 198 25.21 15.36 -29.21
C PRO A 198 24.24 16.39 -28.58
N SER A 199 22.95 16.35 -28.92
CA SER A 199 21.92 17.26 -28.42
C SER A 199 21.47 16.90 -27.01
N GLN A 200 21.27 17.90 -26.16
CA GLN A 200 20.57 17.74 -24.87
C GLN A 200 19.10 17.34 -25.11
N ILE A 201 18.55 16.54 -24.21
CA ILE A 201 17.18 16.06 -24.23
C ILE A 201 16.43 16.63 -23.03
N LEU A 202 15.26 17.21 -23.28
CA LEU A 202 14.28 17.54 -22.26
C LEU A 202 13.40 16.31 -22.01
N ALA A 203 13.48 15.75 -20.81
CA ALA A 203 12.68 14.61 -20.37
C ALA A 203 11.55 15.10 -19.46
N ILE A 204 10.30 14.89 -19.85
CA ILE A 204 9.11 15.37 -19.14
C ILE A 204 8.34 14.17 -18.58
N ARG A 205 8.14 14.11 -17.26
CA ARG A 205 7.33 13.07 -16.61
C ARG A 205 5.85 13.46 -16.68
N ILE A 206 5.09 12.74 -17.49
CA ILE A 206 3.67 12.99 -17.76
C ILE A 206 2.82 11.95 -17.02
N PRO A 207 2.04 12.35 -16.00
CA PRO A 207 1.01 11.50 -15.45
C PRO A 207 -0.11 11.32 -16.46
N VAL A 208 -0.48 10.08 -16.73
CA VAL A 208 -1.49 9.69 -17.73
C VAL A 208 -2.51 8.74 -17.13
N MET A 209 -3.72 8.74 -17.69
CA MET A 209 -4.79 7.82 -17.28
C MET A 209 -5.14 6.85 -18.40
N GLN A 210 -5.44 5.61 -18.05
CA GLN A 210 -5.81 4.56 -18.98
C GLN A 210 -7.27 4.71 -19.44
N TYR A 211 -7.49 5.49 -20.50
CA TYR A 211 -8.78 5.53 -21.19
C TYR A 211 -8.62 5.82 -22.68
N SER A 212 -9.66 5.50 -23.44
CA SER A 212 -9.80 5.84 -24.86
C SER A 212 -11.02 6.73 -25.07
N VAL A 213 -10.88 7.73 -25.95
CA VAL A 213 -11.96 8.66 -26.33
C VAL A 213 -12.37 8.39 -27.77
N LYS A 214 -13.67 8.17 -27.96
CA LYS A 214 -14.30 8.09 -29.27
C LYS A 214 -15.29 9.24 -29.43
N ASP A 215 -15.04 10.12 -30.39
CA ASP A 215 -15.91 11.23 -30.76
C ASP A 215 -16.90 10.81 -31.85
N GLU A 216 -18.16 11.18 -31.66
CA GLU A 216 -19.27 10.85 -32.57
C GLU A 216 -20.15 12.09 -32.72
N ASN A 217 -20.38 12.55 -33.96
CA ASN A 217 -21.19 13.73 -34.22
C ASN A 217 -22.44 13.41 -35.05
N ASP A 218 -23.45 14.27 -34.94
CA ASP A 218 -24.65 14.24 -35.77
C ASP A 218 -25.27 15.65 -35.85
N THR A 219 -26.06 15.91 -36.89
CA THR A 219 -26.66 17.21 -37.15
C THR A 219 -28.06 17.29 -36.54
N LEU A 220 -28.38 18.42 -35.92
CA LEU A 220 -29.72 18.70 -35.39
C LEU A 220 -30.67 19.01 -36.55
N LEU A 221 -31.69 18.17 -36.73
CA LEU A 221 -32.72 18.33 -37.76
C LEU A 221 -34.09 18.70 -37.14
N GLY A 222 -34.51 19.96 -37.31
CA GLY A 222 -35.84 20.44 -36.89
C GLY A 222 -35.95 20.85 -35.42
N GLN A 223 -37.19 20.97 -34.91
CA GLN A 223 -37.49 21.36 -33.52
C GLN A 223 -37.84 20.15 -32.60
N ASN A 224 -37.68 18.93 -33.10
CA ASN A 224 -38.00 17.71 -32.37
C ASN A 224 -36.83 17.26 -31.49
N THR A 225 -37.10 16.44 -30.47
CA THR A 225 -36.07 15.85 -29.59
C THR A 225 -34.98 15.15 -30.40
N PHE A 226 -33.72 15.49 -30.13
CA PHE A 226 -32.56 14.85 -30.76
C PHE A 226 -32.14 13.64 -29.96
N VAL A 227 -31.82 12.54 -30.63
CA VAL A 227 -31.36 11.29 -30.01
C VAL A 227 -30.20 10.73 -30.83
N MET A 228 -29.06 10.52 -30.17
CA MET A 228 -27.90 9.83 -30.72
C MET A 228 -27.62 8.60 -29.86
N THR A 229 -27.51 7.42 -30.47
CA THR A 229 -27.13 6.18 -29.77
C THR A 229 -25.84 5.63 -30.37
N ARG A 230 -24.90 5.24 -29.52
CA ARG A 230 -23.59 4.71 -29.91
C ARG A 230 -23.20 3.53 -29.03
N THR A 231 -22.47 2.59 -29.61
CA THR A 231 -21.92 1.43 -28.88
C THR A 231 -20.45 1.64 -28.57
N PHE A 232 -19.99 1.01 -27.50
CA PHE A 232 -18.61 1.07 -27.03
C PHE A 232 -18.16 -0.30 -26.52
N THR A 233 -16.85 -0.57 -26.53
CA THR A 233 -16.31 -1.92 -26.24
C THR A 233 -15.83 -2.07 -24.80
N ASN A 234 -15.01 -1.13 -24.33
CA ASN A 234 -14.45 -1.13 -22.97
C ASN A 234 -15.50 -0.66 -21.94
N LYS A 235 -15.18 -0.66 -20.64
CA LYS A 235 -16.13 -0.18 -19.62
C LYS A 235 -16.36 1.31 -19.79
N PHE A 236 -17.61 1.74 -19.65
CA PHE A 236 -17.94 3.17 -19.66
C PHE A 236 -17.29 3.87 -18.47
N PHE A 237 -16.63 4.99 -18.74
CA PHE A 237 -16.04 5.85 -17.71
C PHE A 237 -16.82 7.16 -17.62
N TYR A 238 -16.89 7.90 -18.71
CA TYR A 238 -17.50 9.23 -18.73
C TYR A 238 -17.92 9.63 -20.15
N ALA A 239 -18.73 10.69 -20.28
CA ALA A 239 -19.06 11.28 -21.57
C ALA A 239 -18.99 12.80 -21.49
N ARG A 240 -18.56 13.46 -22.57
CA ARG A 240 -18.67 14.91 -22.73
C ARG A 240 -19.50 15.20 -23.97
N VAL A 241 -20.34 16.23 -23.90
CA VAL A 241 -21.22 16.59 -25.01
C VAL A 241 -20.92 18.02 -25.42
N TRP A 242 -20.74 18.21 -26.72
CA TRP A 242 -20.39 19.48 -27.34
C TRP A 242 -21.45 19.87 -28.34
N ASN A 243 -21.71 21.17 -28.41
CA ASN A 243 -22.59 21.79 -29.38
C ASN A 243 -21.78 22.73 -30.26
N LYS A 244 -21.97 22.66 -31.56
CA LYS A 244 -21.46 23.63 -32.54
C LYS A 244 -22.66 24.34 -33.17
N PRO A 245 -23.01 25.55 -32.69
CA PRO A 245 -24.12 26.33 -33.22
C PRO A 245 -24.01 26.57 -34.73
N SER A 246 -25.13 26.64 -35.45
CA SER A 246 -25.14 26.85 -36.91
C SER A 246 -24.43 28.14 -37.38
N ASN A 247 -24.25 29.11 -36.47
CA ASN A 247 -23.62 30.40 -36.74
C ASN A 247 -22.17 30.50 -36.21
N SER A 248 -21.61 29.43 -35.63
CA SER A 248 -20.25 29.40 -35.11
C SER A 248 -19.47 28.21 -35.65
N ASN A 249 -18.15 28.37 -35.77
CA ASN A 249 -17.25 27.27 -36.06
C ASN A 249 -16.60 26.64 -34.80
N THR A 250 -16.91 27.15 -33.61
CA THR A 250 -16.35 26.68 -32.34
C THR A 250 -17.27 25.68 -31.65
N TRP A 251 -16.66 24.64 -31.06
CA TRP A 251 -17.35 23.71 -30.17
C TRP A 251 -17.49 24.32 -28.78
N THR A 252 -18.69 24.30 -28.23
CA THR A 252 -18.97 24.70 -26.85
C THR A 252 -19.50 23.50 -26.08
N GLU A 253 -18.90 23.19 -24.92
CA GLU A 253 -19.38 22.10 -24.07
C GLU A 253 -20.75 22.44 -23.51
N ILE A 254 -21.64 21.45 -23.49
CA ILE A 254 -22.94 21.55 -22.81
C ILE A 254 -22.96 20.60 -21.62
N HIS A 255 -23.71 20.95 -20.59
CA HIS A 255 -23.86 20.09 -19.41
C HIS A 255 -24.47 18.75 -19.80
N HIS A 256 -24.28 17.74 -18.97
CA HIS A 256 -25.01 16.49 -19.11
C HIS A 256 -25.44 15.94 -17.76
N THR A 257 -26.45 15.09 -17.78
CA THR A 257 -26.97 14.40 -16.60
C THR A 257 -27.40 13.00 -16.98
N HIS A 258 -27.30 12.07 -16.03
CA HIS A 258 -27.88 10.74 -16.18
C HIS A 258 -29.34 10.68 -15.70
N SER A 259 -29.82 11.73 -15.03
CA SER A 259 -31.23 11.86 -14.65
C SER A 259 -32.11 12.15 -15.86
N ARG A 260 -33.24 11.46 -15.96
CA ARG A 260 -34.23 11.67 -17.04
C ARG A 260 -35.11 12.90 -16.82
N ASP A 261 -35.27 13.31 -15.57
CA ASP A 261 -36.31 14.26 -15.16
C ASP A 261 -35.76 15.56 -14.58
N VAL A 262 -34.47 15.57 -14.18
CA VAL A 262 -33.84 16.70 -13.48
C VAL A 262 -32.80 17.36 -14.37
N TYR A 263 -33.19 18.46 -15.02
CA TYR A 263 -32.31 19.31 -15.81
C TYR A 263 -32.85 20.76 -15.87
N ASP A 264 -31.96 21.74 -15.96
CA ASP A 264 -32.35 23.16 -16.01
C ASP A 264 -32.94 23.53 -17.38
N PRO A 265 -34.19 24.01 -17.48
CA PRO A 265 -34.80 24.39 -18.75
C PRO A 265 -34.16 25.61 -19.45
N ASN A 266 -33.25 26.33 -18.81
CA ASN A 266 -32.56 27.51 -19.38
C ASN A 266 -31.08 27.24 -19.70
N THR A 267 -30.51 26.15 -19.19
CA THR A 267 -29.11 25.76 -19.43
C THR A 267 -29.09 24.49 -20.27
N PRO A 268 -28.57 24.51 -21.50
CA PRO A 268 -28.47 23.31 -22.34
C PRO A 268 -27.86 22.12 -21.61
N THR A 269 -28.63 21.05 -21.48
CA THR A 269 -28.22 19.82 -20.78
C THR A 269 -28.56 18.59 -21.62
N ALA A 270 -27.58 17.74 -21.87
CA ALA A 270 -27.77 16.45 -22.52
C ALA A 270 -28.17 15.36 -21.52
N LEU A 271 -29.17 14.54 -21.87
CA LEU A 271 -29.55 13.38 -21.06
C LEU A 271 -28.80 12.16 -21.56
N ILE A 272 -27.97 11.57 -20.69
CA ILE A 272 -27.09 10.44 -21.01
C ILE A 272 -27.61 9.18 -20.33
N GLN A 273 -27.92 8.16 -21.11
CA GLN A 273 -28.32 6.85 -20.60
C GLN A 273 -27.32 5.81 -21.04
N VAL A 274 -26.78 5.05 -20.09
CA VAL A 274 -25.85 3.96 -20.35
C VAL A 274 -26.57 2.66 -20.04
N VAL A 275 -26.75 1.82 -21.06
CA VAL A 275 -27.40 0.52 -20.93
C VAL A 275 -26.51 -0.50 -21.64
N ASN A 276 -25.98 -1.44 -20.87
CA ASN A 276 -24.99 -2.42 -21.35
C ASN A 276 -23.78 -1.70 -21.99
N GLN A 277 -23.45 -2.05 -23.23
CA GLN A 277 -22.37 -1.47 -24.04
C GLN A 277 -22.87 -0.37 -25.01
N SER A 278 -23.98 0.27 -24.66
CA SER A 278 -24.58 1.34 -25.47
C SER A 278 -24.82 2.58 -24.63
N ILE A 279 -24.51 3.74 -25.22
CA ILE A 279 -24.80 5.06 -24.67
C ILE A 279 -25.80 5.77 -25.57
N ARG A 280 -26.81 6.38 -24.95
CA ARG A 280 -27.83 7.18 -25.61
C ARG A 280 -27.76 8.62 -25.09
N CYS A 281 -27.47 9.55 -25.98
CA CYS A 281 -27.52 10.98 -25.73
C CYS A 281 -28.83 11.55 -26.29
N THR A 282 -29.59 12.24 -25.44
CA THR A 282 -30.83 12.91 -25.84
C THR A 282 -30.73 14.39 -25.53
N ILE A 283 -31.00 15.27 -26.50
CA ILE A 283 -31.19 16.71 -26.26
C ILE A 283 -32.69 17.01 -26.19
N PRO A 284 -33.22 17.43 -25.04
CA PRO A 284 -34.60 17.82 -24.88
C PRO A 284 -35.06 18.88 -25.89
N SER A 285 -36.27 18.73 -26.42
CA SER A 285 -36.86 19.65 -27.42
C SER A 285 -36.98 21.10 -26.93
N ILE A 286 -37.09 21.31 -25.61
CA ILE A 286 -37.17 22.66 -25.01
C ILE A 286 -35.95 23.53 -25.36
N TYR A 287 -34.75 22.95 -25.51
CA TYR A 287 -33.55 23.72 -25.83
C TYR A 287 -33.52 24.15 -27.29
N MET A 288 -34.04 23.34 -28.20
CA MET A 288 -34.20 23.69 -29.61
C MET A 288 -35.34 24.70 -29.79
N ALA A 289 -36.45 24.52 -29.09
CA ALA A 289 -37.58 25.47 -29.11
C ALA A 289 -37.20 26.87 -28.59
N LYS A 290 -36.31 26.94 -27.59
CA LYS A 290 -35.76 28.21 -27.05
C LYS A 290 -34.55 28.75 -27.84
N ASN A 291 -34.13 28.11 -28.94
CA ASN A 291 -32.92 28.44 -29.71
C ASN A 291 -31.63 28.44 -28.88
N LEU A 292 -31.55 27.64 -27.81
CA LEU A 292 -30.35 27.50 -26.99
C LEU A 292 -29.34 26.49 -27.59
N VAL A 293 -29.81 25.57 -28.43
CA VAL A 293 -29.01 24.53 -29.10
C VAL A 293 -29.40 24.44 -30.58
N SER A 294 -28.41 24.42 -31.48
CA SER A 294 -28.59 24.35 -32.94
C SER A 294 -27.32 23.83 -33.62
N GLY A 295 -27.38 23.42 -34.88
CA GLY A 295 -26.19 22.99 -35.64
C GLY A 295 -25.82 21.53 -35.40
N GLU A 296 -24.61 21.25 -34.91
CA GLU A 296 -24.09 19.89 -34.72
C GLU A 296 -23.90 19.56 -33.24
N ILE A 297 -24.22 18.32 -32.85
CA ILE A 297 -23.89 17.77 -31.53
C ILE A 297 -22.80 16.73 -31.69
N ARG A 298 -21.77 16.81 -30.84
CA ARG A 298 -20.72 15.80 -30.72
C ARG A 298 -20.72 15.21 -29.31
N MET A 299 -20.66 13.90 -29.21
CA MET A 299 -20.50 13.18 -27.95
C MET A 299 -19.14 12.49 -27.94
N ASP A 300 -18.33 12.81 -26.93
CA ASP A 300 -17.04 12.20 -26.69
C ASP A 300 -17.23 11.13 -25.61
N VAL A 301 -17.12 9.85 -25.99
CA VAL A 301 -17.32 8.71 -25.08
C VAL A 301 -15.97 8.23 -24.57
N TYR A 302 -15.79 8.28 -23.24
CA TYR A 302 -14.58 7.85 -22.55
C TYR A 302 -14.80 6.42 -22.05
N THR A 303 -13.87 5.52 -22.39
CA THR A 303 -13.92 4.12 -21.96
C THR A 303 -12.59 3.65 -21.39
N THR A 304 -12.65 2.79 -20.39
CA THR A 304 -11.48 2.27 -19.66
C THR A 304 -11.56 0.75 -19.48
N ILE A 305 -10.41 0.11 -19.26
CA ILE A 305 -10.32 -1.31 -18.89
C ILE A 305 -10.74 -1.50 -17.41
N GLY A 306 -10.57 -0.47 -16.57
CA GLY A 306 -10.85 -0.48 -15.13
C GLY A 306 -9.58 -0.82 -14.34
N PRO A 307 -9.63 -1.78 -13.39
CA PRO A 307 -8.44 -2.18 -12.65
C PRO A 307 -7.40 -2.80 -13.58
N LEU A 308 -6.18 -2.27 -13.54
CA LEU A 308 -5.03 -2.74 -14.29
C LEU A 308 -3.81 -2.78 -13.35
N ASP A 309 -2.98 -3.81 -13.50
CA ASP A 309 -1.67 -3.91 -12.86
C ASP A 309 -0.68 -4.38 -13.94
N LEU A 310 0.04 -3.43 -14.53
CA LEU A 310 0.89 -3.65 -15.69
C LEU A 310 2.17 -2.83 -15.58
N ASP A 311 3.32 -3.49 -15.65
CA ASP A 311 4.61 -2.80 -15.78
C ASP A 311 4.71 -2.18 -17.19
N VAL A 312 4.53 -0.86 -17.26
CA VAL A 312 4.62 -0.15 -18.54
C VAL A 312 6.06 0.07 -18.99
N SER A 313 7.04 -0.10 -18.10
CA SER A 313 8.47 0.05 -18.40
C SER A 313 9.10 -1.18 -19.06
N ALA A 314 8.46 -2.34 -18.92
CA ALA A 314 8.93 -3.60 -19.48
C ALA A 314 8.83 -3.69 -21.02
N PHE A 315 8.09 -2.78 -21.66
CA PHE A 315 7.90 -2.79 -23.12
C PHE A 315 9.07 -2.17 -23.87
N PRO A 316 9.41 -2.66 -25.08
CA PRO A 316 10.47 -2.10 -25.90
C PRO A 316 10.07 -0.76 -26.52
N ALA A 317 11.05 0.10 -26.82
CA ALA A 317 10.83 1.50 -27.21
C ALA A 317 9.99 1.69 -28.50
N ASP A 318 9.92 0.69 -29.38
CA ASP A 318 9.12 0.71 -30.61
C ASP A 318 7.62 0.48 -30.40
N GLU A 319 7.23 -0.03 -29.23
CA GLU A 319 5.82 -0.22 -28.85
C GLU A 319 5.19 1.03 -28.23
N TYR A 320 5.98 2.11 -28.06
CA TYR A 320 5.52 3.39 -27.57
C TYR A 320 5.24 4.33 -28.73
N THR A 321 4.01 4.83 -28.81
CA THR A 321 3.64 5.86 -29.78
C THR A 321 2.77 6.90 -29.11
N PHE A 322 2.68 8.09 -29.71
CA PHE A 322 1.73 9.09 -29.27
C PHE A 322 1.16 9.87 -30.45
N SER A 323 -0.09 10.32 -30.29
CA SER A 323 -0.82 11.09 -31.28
C SER A 323 -1.34 12.37 -30.65
N LEU A 324 -0.85 13.51 -31.15
CA LEU A 324 -1.34 14.84 -30.78
C LEU A 324 -2.73 15.03 -31.40
N ARG A 325 -3.77 15.00 -30.57
CA ARG A 325 -5.16 15.28 -30.99
C ARG A 325 -5.65 16.54 -30.28
N ASP A 326 -6.28 17.43 -31.02
CA ASP A 326 -7.01 18.59 -30.50
C ASP A 326 -8.41 18.53 -31.08
N LEU A 327 -9.35 17.91 -30.35
CA LEU A 327 -10.71 17.67 -30.85
C LEU A 327 -11.49 18.97 -31.06
N ASN A 328 -11.11 20.04 -30.36
CA ASN A 328 -11.84 21.29 -30.35
C ASN A 328 -11.16 22.42 -31.11
N GLY A 329 -9.89 22.26 -31.49
CA GLY A 329 -9.09 23.33 -32.06
C GLY A 329 -8.89 24.46 -31.05
N GLU A 330 -8.64 24.12 -29.77
CA GLU A 330 -8.49 25.12 -28.70
C GLU A 330 -7.22 25.96 -28.87
N TYR A 331 -6.21 25.39 -29.53
CA TYR A 331 -4.93 26.05 -29.74
C TYR A 331 -4.68 26.28 -31.23
N ASP A 332 -4.02 27.40 -31.52
CA ASP A 332 -3.50 27.64 -32.86
C ASP A 332 -2.55 26.49 -33.24
N ALA A 333 -2.82 25.88 -34.40
CA ALA A 333 -2.02 24.79 -34.95
C ALA A 333 -0.53 25.17 -35.07
N GLY A 334 -0.21 26.46 -35.18
CA GLY A 334 1.15 26.99 -35.11
C GLY A 334 1.92 26.64 -33.83
N TYR A 335 1.26 26.49 -32.67
CA TYR A 335 1.93 26.10 -31.43
C TYR A 335 2.05 24.58 -31.24
N ILE A 336 1.27 23.78 -31.98
CA ILE A 336 1.26 22.31 -31.89
C ILE A 336 2.15 21.68 -32.96
N ASN A 337 2.06 22.18 -34.20
CA ASN A 337 2.76 21.63 -35.35
C ASN A 337 4.30 21.58 -35.24
N PRO A 338 4.99 22.50 -34.53
CA PRO A 338 6.44 22.41 -34.35
C PRO A 338 6.88 21.06 -33.81
N LEU A 339 6.15 20.50 -32.82
CA LEU A 339 6.47 19.22 -32.18
C LEU A 339 6.54 18.07 -33.21
N LYS A 340 5.66 18.06 -34.22
CA LYS A 340 5.64 17.03 -35.27
C LYS A 340 6.94 16.96 -36.05
N SER A 341 7.65 18.08 -36.16
CA SER A 341 8.89 18.20 -36.93
C SER A 341 10.15 18.01 -36.09
N PHE A 342 10.05 17.75 -34.78
CA PHE A 342 11.22 17.56 -33.92
C PHE A 342 12.01 16.34 -34.36
N SER A 343 13.33 16.47 -34.28
CA SER A 343 14.28 15.42 -34.66
C SER A 343 14.15 14.23 -33.73
N ILE A 344 14.01 14.49 -32.42
CA ILE A 344 13.82 13.47 -31.39
C ILE A 344 12.53 13.82 -30.65
N LYS A 345 11.59 12.88 -30.72
CA LYS A 345 10.32 12.90 -29.99
C LYS A 345 9.94 11.48 -29.62
N MET A 346 10.49 10.99 -28.52
CA MET A 346 10.31 9.61 -28.08
C MET A 346 9.47 9.57 -26.83
N LEU A 347 8.67 8.53 -26.71
CA LEU A 347 7.91 8.21 -25.51
C LEU A 347 8.52 6.93 -24.92
N VAL A 348 8.78 6.93 -23.63
CA VAL A 348 9.26 5.77 -22.88
C VAL A 348 8.60 5.75 -21.50
N ALA A 349 8.88 4.74 -20.69
CA ALA A 349 8.56 4.72 -19.27
C ALA A 349 9.84 4.53 -18.45
N GLU A 350 9.91 5.16 -17.28
CA GLU A 350 11.01 4.94 -16.34
C GLU A 350 10.92 3.52 -15.75
N GLU A 351 12.06 2.91 -15.45
CA GLU A 351 12.11 1.56 -14.86
C GLU A 351 11.27 1.50 -13.58
N GLY A 352 10.39 0.50 -13.50
CA GLY A 352 9.47 0.35 -12.37
C GLY A 352 8.24 1.26 -12.43
N SER A 353 7.94 1.87 -13.58
CA SER A 353 6.65 2.54 -13.81
C SER A 353 5.55 1.50 -14.08
N TYR A 354 4.56 1.44 -13.20
CA TYR A 354 3.40 0.55 -13.33
C TYR A 354 2.12 1.36 -13.60
N ALA A 355 1.30 0.87 -14.51
CA ALA A 355 -0.10 1.27 -14.60
C ALA A 355 -0.90 0.53 -13.53
N THR A 356 -1.27 1.23 -12.47
CA THR A 356 -1.97 0.66 -11.30
C THR A 356 -3.23 1.44 -10.93
N GLY A 357 -4.09 0.83 -10.10
CA GLY A 357 -5.36 1.41 -9.67
C GLY A 357 -6.48 1.20 -10.67
N GLY A 358 -7.49 2.08 -10.63
CA GLY A 358 -8.73 1.92 -11.38
C GLY A 358 -9.73 0.99 -10.67
N ARG A 359 -11.01 1.08 -11.04
CA ARG A 359 -12.06 0.23 -10.47
C ARG A 359 -13.19 -0.01 -11.46
N THR A 360 -14.02 -1.02 -11.17
CA THR A 360 -15.25 -1.25 -11.91
C THR A 360 -16.35 -0.27 -11.50
N GLN A 361 -17.44 -0.25 -12.28
CA GLN A 361 -18.66 0.48 -11.93
C GLN A 361 -19.18 0.03 -10.56
N LEU A 362 -19.70 0.97 -9.77
CA LEU A 362 -20.29 0.68 -8.47
C LEU A 362 -21.58 -0.15 -8.63
N SER A 363 -21.80 -1.08 -7.72
CA SER A 363 -23.10 -1.72 -7.56
C SER A 363 -24.15 -0.72 -7.05
N PHE A 364 -25.43 -1.07 -7.19
CA PHE A 364 -26.52 -0.22 -6.72
C PHE A 364 -26.41 0.08 -5.21
N ASP A 365 -26.13 -0.94 -4.40
CA ASP A 365 -26.06 -0.78 -2.94
C ASP A 365 -24.87 0.10 -2.52
N GLU A 366 -23.71 -0.06 -3.17
CA GLU A 366 -22.54 0.80 -2.94
C GLU A 366 -22.82 2.25 -3.35
N LEU A 367 -23.42 2.47 -4.52
CA LEU A 367 -23.78 3.81 -4.98
C LEU A 367 -24.82 4.44 -4.05
N ARG A 368 -25.85 3.69 -3.63
CA ARG A 368 -26.86 4.18 -2.68
C ARG A 368 -26.21 4.62 -1.38
N ASP A 369 -25.32 3.80 -0.81
CA ASP A 369 -24.63 4.15 0.42
C ASP A 369 -23.78 5.41 0.26
N ARG A 370 -23.02 5.53 -0.84
CA ARG A 370 -22.24 6.74 -1.12
C ARG A 370 -23.13 7.98 -1.30
N VAL A 371 -24.26 7.89 -2.02
CA VAL A 371 -25.19 9.03 -2.21
C VAL A 371 -25.84 9.45 -0.89
N VAL A 372 -26.30 8.50 -0.08
CA VAL A 372 -26.91 8.78 1.24
C VAL A 372 -25.89 9.45 2.18
N ASN A 373 -24.64 9.04 2.13
CA ASN A 373 -23.56 9.60 2.95
C ASN A 373 -22.84 10.80 2.32
N ASN A 374 -23.35 11.32 1.18
CA ASN A 374 -22.75 12.42 0.43
C ASN A 374 -21.25 12.19 0.11
N ALA A 375 -20.90 10.96 -0.25
CA ALA A 375 -19.54 10.49 -0.51
C ALA A 375 -19.24 10.25 -1.99
N VAL A 376 -20.07 10.77 -2.90
CA VAL A 376 -19.87 10.71 -4.36
C VAL A 376 -19.23 12.00 -4.87
N GLY A 377 -18.44 11.92 -5.93
CA GLY A 377 -17.91 13.08 -6.66
C GLY A 377 -16.67 13.73 -6.05
N ILE A 378 -16.35 14.95 -6.52
CA ILE A 378 -15.14 15.68 -6.11
C ILE A 378 -15.26 16.13 -4.66
N ARG A 379 -14.28 15.70 -3.86
CA ARG A 379 -14.27 15.89 -2.43
C ARG A 379 -13.67 17.23 -2.07
N LYS A 380 -14.51 18.16 -1.62
CA LYS A 380 -14.05 19.44 -1.06
C LYS A 380 -13.60 19.21 0.37
N LEU A 381 -12.35 19.58 0.68
CA LEU A 381 -11.87 19.59 2.05
C LEU A 381 -12.71 20.58 2.90
N PRO A 382 -13.10 20.23 4.12
CA PRO A 382 -12.77 19.00 4.85
C PRO A 382 -13.59 17.78 4.40
N VAL A 383 -12.94 16.62 4.25
CA VAL A 383 -13.65 15.35 3.96
C VAL A 383 -14.18 14.71 5.24
N THR A 384 -15.41 14.22 5.21
CA THR A 384 -15.96 13.40 6.28
C THR A 384 -15.21 12.08 6.34
N GLU A 385 -15.28 11.36 7.46
CA GLU A 385 -14.55 10.09 7.54
C GLU A 385 -15.16 9.02 6.61
N LYS A 386 -16.48 9.05 6.37
CA LYS A 386 -17.14 8.15 5.40
C LYS A 386 -16.70 8.43 3.98
N GLN A 387 -16.44 9.70 3.65
CA GLN A 387 -15.71 10.04 2.45
C GLN A 387 -14.34 9.36 2.52
N LEU A 388 -13.48 9.68 3.50
CA LEU A 388 -12.12 9.11 3.58
C LEU A 388 -12.08 7.58 3.40
N GLU A 389 -12.96 6.82 4.06
CA GLU A 389 -13.12 5.37 3.89
C GLU A 389 -13.32 4.97 2.41
N ALA A 390 -14.20 5.67 1.69
CA ALA A 390 -14.43 5.42 0.27
C ALA A 390 -13.20 5.73 -0.60
N THR A 391 -12.41 6.79 -0.31
CA THR A 391 -11.18 7.05 -1.10
C THR A 391 -10.12 6.01 -0.80
N VAL A 392 -9.95 5.65 0.47
CA VAL A 392 -9.00 4.62 0.89
C VAL A 392 -9.33 3.30 0.19
N SER A 393 -10.62 2.97 0.06
CA SER A 393 -11.10 1.81 -0.70
C SER A 393 -10.77 1.88 -2.19
N ASP A 394 -10.83 3.06 -2.82
CA ASP A 394 -10.42 3.23 -4.24
C ASP A 394 -8.92 2.93 -4.46
N TYR A 395 -8.11 2.98 -3.41
CA TYR A 395 -6.69 2.55 -3.41
C TYR A 395 -6.48 1.10 -2.94
N GLY A 396 -7.54 0.31 -2.77
CA GLY A 396 -7.48 -1.08 -2.32
C GLY A 396 -7.12 -1.25 -0.83
N LEU A 397 -7.36 -0.22 -0.01
CA LEU A 397 -7.08 -0.23 1.42
C LEU A 397 -8.37 -0.26 2.25
N THR A 398 -8.30 -0.78 3.46
CA THR A 398 -9.37 -0.75 4.46
C THR A 398 -8.95 0.11 5.64
N LEU A 399 -9.81 1.07 6.02
CA LEU A 399 -9.56 1.99 7.13
C LEU A 399 -10.12 1.42 8.43
N SER A 400 -9.32 1.45 9.50
CA SER A 400 -9.77 1.17 10.86
C SER A 400 -9.22 2.20 11.86
N LYS A 401 -9.87 2.30 13.02
CA LYS A 401 -9.60 3.32 14.03
C LYS A 401 -9.20 2.74 15.37
N PRO A 402 -7.91 2.46 15.59
CA PRO A 402 -7.42 2.01 16.88
C PRO A 402 -7.53 3.09 17.97
N ASN A 403 -7.25 4.36 17.64
CA ASN A 403 -7.28 5.47 18.59
C ASN A 403 -8.11 6.63 18.02
N ASP A 404 -9.13 7.05 18.77
CA ASP A 404 -9.98 8.19 18.43
C ASP A 404 -10.20 9.02 19.71
N TYR A 405 -9.37 10.05 19.90
CA TYR A 405 -9.50 10.99 21.01
C TYR A 405 -9.72 12.41 20.47
N VAL A 406 -10.31 13.28 21.29
CA VAL A 406 -10.56 14.69 20.93
C VAL A 406 -9.27 15.43 20.57
N THR A 407 -8.12 15.01 21.11
CA THR A 407 -6.81 15.64 20.90
C THR A 407 -6.00 15.02 19.76
N GLY A 408 -6.48 13.97 19.10
CA GLY A 408 -5.72 13.30 18.04
C GLY A 408 -6.27 11.93 17.69
N ARG A 409 -6.10 11.55 16.41
CA ARG A 409 -6.67 10.32 15.84
C ARG A 409 -5.60 9.57 15.06
N THR A 410 -5.62 8.25 15.15
CA THR A 410 -4.75 7.37 14.37
C THR A 410 -5.61 6.44 13.51
N TYR A 411 -5.37 6.44 12.20
CA TYR A 411 -5.94 5.49 11.27
C TYR A 411 -4.95 4.39 10.93
N PHE A 412 -5.44 3.15 10.94
CA PHE A 412 -4.77 2.02 10.32
C PHE A 412 -5.35 1.80 8.94
N LEU A 413 -4.49 1.89 7.94
CA LEU A 413 -4.79 1.65 6.54
C LEU A 413 -4.21 0.27 6.21
N THR A 414 -5.10 -0.70 6.06
CA THR A 414 -4.73 -2.12 5.94
C THR A 414 -4.98 -2.62 4.53
N ALA A 415 -4.10 -3.49 4.02
CA ALA A 415 -4.31 -4.23 2.78
C ALA A 415 -3.82 -5.67 2.93
N PRO A 416 -4.42 -6.61 2.18
CA PRO A 416 -3.87 -7.94 2.04
C PRO A 416 -2.51 -7.88 1.32
N MET A 417 -1.62 -8.82 1.65
CA MET A 417 -0.37 -8.99 0.90
C MET A 417 -0.66 -9.55 -0.51
N PRO A 418 0.19 -9.28 -1.52
CA PRO A 418 0.03 -9.80 -2.88
C PRO A 418 -0.18 -11.31 -2.92
N GLU A 419 -1.06 -11.77 -3.82
CA GLU A 419 -1.31 -13.20 -4.02
C GLU A 419 -0.02 -13.95 -4.36
N SER A 420 0.09 -15.19 -3.88
CA SER A 420 1.28 -16.01 -4.10
C SER A 420 1.45 -16.36 -5.58
N THR A 421 2.62 -16.04 -6.13
CA THR A 421 3.02 -16.46 -7.48
C THR A 421 3.62 -17.87 -7.51
N LEU A 422 3.72 -18.53 -6.35
CA LEU A 422 4.34 -19.84 -6.20
C LEU A 422 3.39 -20.97 -6.57
N SER A 423 3.87 -21.94 -7.35
CA SER A 423 3.04 -23.05 -7.84
C SER A 423 2.48 -23.97 -6.73
N LYS A 424 3.13 -24.05 -5.57
CA LYS A 424 2.79 -24.94 -4.45
C LYS A 424 2.27 -24.20 -3.21
N VAL A 425 2.14 -22.87 -3.27
CA VAL A 425 1.64 -22.05 -2.16
C VAL A 425 0.54 -21.18 -2.71
N SER A 426 -0.70 -21.36 -2.23
CA SER A 426 -1.85 -20.59 -2.69
C SER A 426 -2.08 -19.31 -1.89
N SER A 427 -1.66 -19.27 -0.63
CA SER A 427 -1.91 -18.14 0.28
C SER A 427 -0.76 -17.13 0.30
N PRO A 428 -1.05 -15.83 0.49
CA PRO A 428 -0.01 -14.81 0.63
C PRO A 428 0.95 -15.06 1.79
N ILE A 429 2.09 -14.37 1.79
CA ILE A 429 3.03 -14.39 2.92
C ILE A 429 2.32 -14.00 4.23
N GLY A 430 2.68 -14.71 5.29
CA GLY A 430 2.15 -14.48 6.62
C GLY A 430 2.71 -13.20 7.27
N THR A 431 1.84 -12.44 7.93
CA THR A 431 2.16 -11.16 8.58
C THR A 431 1.54 -11.06 9.97
N ILE A 432 2.24 -10.38 10.88
CA ILE A 432 1.75 -10.06 12.22
C ILE A 432 2.32 -8.73 12.69
N THR A 433 1.49 -7.92 13.36
CA THR A 433 1.93 -6.72 14.07
C THR A 433 1.88 -6.97 15.56
N ALA A 434 3.02 -6.87 16.25
CA ALA A 434 3.13 -7.18 17.67
C ALA A 434 4.21 -6.33 18.37
N PRO A 435 4.12 -6.15 19.70
CA PRO A 435 5.11 -5.40 20.46
C PRO A 435 6.40 -6.22 20.64
N LEU A 436 7.53 -5.62 20.27
CA LEU A 436 8.87 -6.05 20.65
C LEU A 436 9.30 -5.33 21.93
N TYR A 437 9.78 -6.10 22.91
CA TYR A 437 10.46 -5.56 24.08
C TYR A 437 11.96 -5.80 23.98
N PHE A 438 12.76 -4.75 24.17
CA PHE A 438 14.21 -4.86 24.11
C PHE A 438 14.89 -3.86 25.05
N SER A 439 16.11 -4.15 25.46
CA SER A 439 17.02 -3.21 26.11
C SER A 439 18.17 -2.83 25.19
N TRP A 440 18.82 -1.70 25.47
CA TRP A 440 19.98 -1.26 24.70
C TRP A 440 21.12 -2.27 24.74
N ASP A 441 21.40 -2.83 25.93
CA ASP A 441 22.47 -3.81 26.16
C ASP A 441 22.22 -5.15 25.45
N GLU A 442 20.96 -5.52 25.20
CA GLU A 442 20.61 -6.70 24.41
C GLU A 442 20.88 -6.48 22.93
N LEU A 443 20.45 -5.33 22.38
CA LEU A 443 20.62 -5.02 20.96
C LEU A 443 22.09 -4.87 20.55
N VAL A 444 22.91 -4.23 21.38
CA VAL A 444 24.34 -3.99 21.10
C VAL A 444 25.15 -5.30 20.97
N LYS A 445 24.67 -6.41 21.53
CA LYS A 445 25.34 -7.71 21.44
C LYS A 445 25.03 -8.47 20.15
N LEU A 446 24.05 -8.02 19.37
CA LEU A 446 23.61 -8.73 18.16
C LEU A 446 24.50 -8.37 16.96
N PRO A 447 24.94 -9.37 16.16
CA PRO A 447 25.77 -9.12 14.98
C PRO A 447 25.00 -8.42 13.84
N THR A 448 23.68 -8.47 13.87
CA THR A 448 22.75 -7.84 12.92
C THR A 448 22.28 -6.45 13.36
N VAL A 449 22.97 -5.85 14.34
CA VAL A 449 22.71 -4.48 14.79
C VAL A 449 23.96 -3.63 14.58
N ARG A 450 23.80 -2.50 13.90
CA ARG A 450 24.87 -1.50 13.72
C ARG A 450 24.80 -0.45 14.83
N ILE A 451 25.95 -0.15 15.44
CA ILE A 451 26.05 0.70 16.63
C ILE A 451 26.58 2.08 16.23
N ASN A 452 25.79 3.12 16.48
CA ASN A 452 26.04 4.50 16.05
C ASN A 452 25.97 5.49 17.23
N GLY A 453 26.61 5.13 18.36
CA GLY A 453 26.58 5.92 19.59
C GLY A 453 25.21 5.83 20.29
N ASN A 454 24.39 6.89 20.18
CA ASN A 454 23.03 6.95 20.73
C ASN A 454 21.94 6.49 19.73
N ARG A 455 22.35 5.94 18.59
CA ARG A 455 21.48 5.31 17.59
C ARG A 455 21.93 3.88 17.35
N LEU A 456 20.97 2.99 17.12
CA LEU A 456 21.21 1.61 16.68
C LEU A 456 20.40 1.35 15.42
N THR A 457 20.98 0.65 14.45
CA THR A 457 20.24 0.21 13.26
C THR A 457 20.11 -1.31 13.30
N ILE A 458 18.90 -1.80 13.50
CA ILE A 458 18.57 -3.23 13.43
C ILE A 458 18.40 -3.59 11.96
N GLU A 459 19.18 -4.56 11.48
CA GLU A 459 19.15 -5.01 10.09
C GLU A 459 18.04 -6.05 9.84
N PRO A 460 17.52 -6.13 8.60
CA PRO A 460 16.55 -7.14 8.17
C PRO A 460 16.98 -8.59 8.44
N ASP A 461 18.28 -8.83 8.61
CA ASP A 461 18.87 -10.13 8.95
C ASP A 461 18.42 -10.68 10.32
N THR A 462 18.00 -9.82 11.23
CA THR A 462 17.54 -10.19 12.58
C THR A 462 16.30 -11.08 12.54
N LEU A 463 16.32 -12.19 13.27
CA LEU A 463 15.17 -13.08 13.44
C LEU A 463 14.44 -12.82 14.76
N TYR A 464 13.13 -12.96 14.70
CA TYR A 464 12.22 -12.81 15.83
C TYR A 464 11.45 -14.11 16.04
N ARG A 465 11.01 -14.32 17.28
CA ARG A 465 10.07 -15.38 17.65
C ARG A 465 8.87 -14.74 18.33
N PHE A 466 7.68 -15.24 18.02
CA PHE A 466 6.45 -14.82 18.69
C PHE A 466 6.20 -15.68 19.93
N THR A 467 6.05 -15.06 21.10
CA THR A 467 5.70 -15.73 22.37
C THR A 467 4.27 -15.39 22.79
N ASP A 468 3.33 -15.69 21.89
CA ASP A 468 1.86 -15.51 21.98
C ASP A 468 1.34 -14.07 22.13
N THR A 469 2.10 -13.18 22.78
CA THR A 469 1.70 -11.81 23.10
C THR A 469 2.70 -10.74 22.66
N SER A 470 3.95 -11.13 22.43
CA SER A 470 5.03 -10.22 22.08
C SER A 470 6.09 -10.89 21.21
N LEU A 471 6.88 -10.07 20.55
CA LEU A 471 8.05 -10.49 19.81
C LEU A 471 9.25 -10.55 20.76
N GLN A 472 10.09 -11.56 20.56
CA GLN A 472 11.41 -11.67 21.17
C GLN A 472 12.45 -11.85 20.07
N ILE A 473 13.65 -11.31 20.28
CA ILE A 473 14.76 -11.50 19.35
C ILE A 473 15.35 -12.88 19.59
N ASP A 474 15.50 -13.67 18.52
CA ASP A 474 16.17 -14.96 18.57
C ASP A 474 17.62 -14.81 18.09
N ALA A 475 18.50 -14.40 19.01
CA ALA A 475 19.91 -14.13 18.71
C ALA A 475 20.67 -15.37 18.23
N GLU A 476 20.33 -16.54 18.78
CA GLU A 476 20.97 -17.81 18.45
C GLU A 476 20.59 -18.25 17.03
N MET A 477 19.29 -18.30 16.73
CA MET A 477 18.82 -18.69 15.40
C MET A 477 19.26 -17.69 14.33
N THR A 478 19.36 -16.40 14.65
CA THR A 478 19.87 -15.37 13.72
C THR A 478 21.28 -15.71 13.21
N ILE A 479 22.12 -16.32 14.05
CA ILE A 479 23.48 -16.75 13.68
C ILE A 479 23.46 -18.14 13.03
N LEU A 480 22.76 -19.10 13.65
CA LEU A 480 22.74 -20.49 13.19
C LEU A 480 22.11 -20.64 11.80
N ALA A 481 21.07 -19.86 11.47
CA ALA A 481 20.39 -19.96 10.17
C ALA A 481 21.33 -19.80 8.96
N LYS A 482 22.45 -19.08 9.12
CA LYS A 482 23.45 -18.85 8.07
C LYS A 482 24.39 -20.05 7.84
N THR A 483 24.47 -20.99 8.78
CA THR A 483 25.47 -22.07 8.78
C THR A 483 24.87 -23.47 8.94
N MET A 484 23.60 -23.59 9.34
CA MET A 484 22.90 -24.86 9.49
C MET A 484 22.79 -25.64 8.18
N ARG A 485 22.76 -26.98 8.29
CA ARG A 485 22.42 -27.84 7.16
C ARG A 485 20.98 -27.59 6.74
N LYS A 486 20.70 -27.71 5.43
CA LYS A 486 19.37 -27.45 4.86
C LYS A 486 18.26 -28.26 5.57
N GLU A 487 18.48 -29.53 5.86
CA GLU A 487 17.51 -30.38 6.57
C GLU A 487 17.20 -29.89 7.99
N ASP A 488 18.23 -29.51 8.75
CA ASP A 488 18.06 -29.00 10.12
C ASP A 488 17.33 -27.65 10.11
N LEU A 489 17.62 -26.79 9.12
CA LEU A 489 16.94 -25.50 8.92
C LEU A 489 15.47 -25.69 8.56
N VAL A 490 15.14 -26.64 7.68
CA VAL A 490 13.77 -27.00 7.33
C VAL A 490 13.01 -27.49 8.56
N ASN A 491 13.61 -28.36 9.36
CA ASN A 491 13.00 -28.87 10.59
C ASN A 491 12.78 -27.74 11.62
N ALA A 492 13.77 -26.87 11.84
CA ALA A 492 13.67 -25.74 12.75
C ALA A 492 12.58 -24.74 12.29
N GLY A 493 12.57 -24.38 11.00
CA GLY A 493 11.62 -23.42 10.43
C GLY A 493 10.18 -23.95 10.34
N ASN A 494 9.98 -25.27 10.30
CA ASN A 494 8.65 -25.89 10.37
C ASN A 494 8.16 -26.13 11.80
N THR A 495 9.07 -26.23 12.77
CA THR A 495 8.72 -26.48 14.18
C THR A 495 8.42 -25.19 14.93
N ASN A 496 9.21 -24.14 14.68
CA ASN A 496 9.10 -22.86 15.37
C ASN A 496 8.59 -21.76 14.43
N ARG A 497 7.81 -20.83 14.98
CA ARG A 497 7.31 -19.65 14.26
C ARG A 497 8.35 -18.53 14.27
N TYR A 498 9.33 -18.63 13.38
CA TYR A 498 10.30 -17.56 13.15
C TYR A 498 9.71 -16.47 12.27
N LEU A 499 10.07 -15.23 12.58
CA LEU A 499 9.58 -14.03 11.91
C LEU A 499 10.77 -13.12 11.57
N PHE A 500 10.62 -12.26 10.58
CA PHE A 500 11.61 -11.27 10.18
C PHE A 500 10.93 -9.98 9.70
N THR A 501 11.70 -8.91 9.53
CA THR A 501 11.24 -7.70 8.84
C THR A 501 12.18 -7.40 7.67
N PRO A 502 11.68 -6.99 6.49
CA PRO A 502 12.54 -6.66 5.35
C PRO A 502 13.15 -5.25 5.45
N PHE A 503 12.85 -4.48 6.50
CA PHE A 503 13.25 -3.08 6.64
C PHE A 503 14.25 -2.87 7.79
N HIS A 504 15.04 -1.80 7.68
CA HIS A 504 15.96 -1.36 8.73
C HIS A 504 15.20 -0.55 9.78
N TYR A 505 15.39 -0.89 11.05
CA TYR A 505 14.81 -0.16 12.18
C TYR A 505 15.90 0.62 12.89
N VAL A 506 15.86 1.94 12.76
CA VAL A 506 16.76 2.86 13.46
C VAL A 506 16.12 3.26 14.78
N VAL A 507 16.71 2.79 15.87
CA VAL A 507 16.35 3.14 17.24
C VAL A 507 17.20 4.32 17.68
N ASP A 508 16.56 5.41 18.09
CA ASP A 508 17.20 6.66 18.49
C ASP A 508 16.80 6.99 19.93
N ILE A 509 17.78 7.08 20.83
CA ILE A 509 17.56 7.44 22.25
C ILE A 509 18.03 8.85 22.60
N ASN A 510 18.33 9.67 21.58
CA ASN A 510 18.68 11.07 21.80
C ASN A 510 17.51 11.83 22.47
N ASN A 511 17.83 12.93 23.15
CA ASN A 511 16.86 13.83 23.81
C ASN A 511 16.02 13.20 24.93
N LYS A 512 16.49 12.10 25.57
CA LYS A 512 15.78 11.39 26.66
C LYS A 512 14.43 10.78 26.24
N SER A 513 14.23 10.56 24.94
CA SER A 513 13.07 9.86 24.37
C SER A 513 13.56 8.71 23.49
N CYS A 514 12.78 7.64 23.37
CA CYS A 514 13.03 6.58 22.39
C CYS A 514 12.14 6.83 21.16
N ASP A 515 12.77 7.00 20.01
CA ASP A 515 12.12 7.05 18.71
C ASP A 515 12.59 5.88 17.84
N VAL A 516 11.71 5.36 17.00
CA VAL A 516 12.00 4.25 16.10
C VAL A 516 11.55 4.63 14.70
N ARG A 517 12.50 4.66 13.77
CA ARG A 517 12.30 5.06 12.38
C ARG A 517 12.64 3.89 11.47
N ILE A 518 11.90 3.77 10.38
CA ILE A 518 11.96 2.59 9.50
C ILE A 518 12.41 3.04 8.12
N TYR A 519 13.35 2.30 7.54
CA TYR A 519 13.94 2.62 6.25
C TYR A 519 14.07 1.37 5.38
N GLN A 520 13.96 1.58 4.08
CA GLN A 520 14.42 0.62 3.08
C GLN A 520 15.80 1.09 2.61
N LEU A 521 16.85 0.30 2.88
CA LEU A 521 18.24 0.64 2.56
C LEU A 521 18.94 -0.43 1.70
N ASP A 522 18.20 -1.44 1.22
CA ASP A 522 18.77 -2.60 0.50
C ASP A 522 18.73 -2.50 -1.02
N LYS A 523 18.00 -1.52 -1.57
CA LYS A 523 17.77 -1.37 -3.02
C LYS A 523 18.17 0.03 -3.47
N PRO A 524 19.48 0.37 -3.50
CA PRO A 524 19.92 1.65 -4.02
C PRO A 524 19.62 1.73 -5.52
N GLN A 525 19.31 2.93 -6.00
CA GLN A 525 18.99 3.20 -7.41
C GLN A 525 19.69 4.46 -7.90
N LEU A 526 19.99 4.50 -9.19
CA LEU A 526 20.41 5.73 -9.87
C LEU A 526 19.22 6.19 -10.72
N ASN A 527 18.57 7.27 -10.30
CA ASN A 527 17.32 7.74 -10.89
C ASN A 527 17.58 8.51 -12.19
N SER A 528 18.67 9.27 -12.26
CA SER A 528 19.07 9.94 -13.49
C SER A 528 20.56 10.25 -13.57
N LYS A 529 21.05 10.34 -14.81
CA LYS A 529 22.41 10.75 -15.17
C LYS A 529 22.32 11.95 -16.11
N ARG A 530 23.02 13.02 -15.79
CA ARG A 530 23.12 14.24 -16.60
C ARG A 530 24.56 14.60 -16.88
N PHE A 531 24.90 14.87 -18.13
CA PHE A 531 26.16 15.52 -18.48
C PHE A 531 26.09 17.03 -18.21
N VAL A 532 27.12 17.60 -17.59
CA VAL A 532 27.19 19.05 -17.29
C VAL A 532 28.12 19.75 -18.25
N SER A 533 29.40 19.37 -18.26
CA SER A 533 30.41 20.04 -19.08
C SER A 533 31.64 19.15 -19.32
N THR A 534 32.44 19.52 -20.33
CA THR A 534 33.76 18.94 -20.60
C THR A 534 34.74 20.05 -20.94
N ASN A 535 35.94 20.00 -20.37
CA ASN A 535 37.01 20.94 -20.64
C ASN A 535 37.71 20.56 -21.95
N VAL A 536 37.23 21.12 -23.06
CA VAL A 536 37.78 20.88 -24.40
C VAL A 536 39.24 21.31 -24.56
N THR A 537 39.74 22.23 -23.72
CA THR A 537 41.13 22.70 -23.78
C THR A 537 42.13 21.65 -23.29
N THR A 538 41.64 20.59 -22.63
CA THR A 538 42.47 19.42 -22.30
C THR A 538 42.75 18.56 -23.53
N GLU A 539 42.01 18.71 -24.64
CA GLU A 539 42.08 17.81 -25.80
C GLU A 539 41.80 16.33 -25.43
N LEU A 540 41.18 16.10 -24.26
CA LEU A 540 40.76 14.80 -23.76
C LEU A 540 39.24 14.75 -23.67
N SER A 541 38.67 13.58 -23.92
CA SER A 541 37.23 13.33 -23.82
C SER A 541 36.99 12.00 -23.12
N VAL A 542 36.19 12.03 -22.06
CA VAL A 542 35.82 10.87 -21.25
C VAL A 542 34.43 11.09 -20.63
N VAL A 543 33.55 10.11 -20.72
CA VAL A 543 32.22 10.13 -20.08
C VAL A 543 31.95 8.81 -19.39
N THR A 544 30.92 8.70 -18.57
CA THR A 544 30.50 7.38 -18.06
C THR A 544 29.70 6.64 -19.13
N ALA A 545 30.17 5.47 -19.56
CA ALA A 545 29.45 4.59 -20.49
C ALA A 545 28.37 3.78 -19.78
N ASP A 546 28.76 3.19 -18.65
CA ASP A 546 27.96 2.24 -17.88
C ASP A 546 28.21 2.48 -16.39
N TYR A 547 27.23 2.14 -15.57
CA TYR A 547 27.29 2.32 -14.13
C TYR A 547 26.53 1.23 -13.40
N GLN A 548 26.90 1.02 -12.15
CA GLN A 548 26.24 0.08 -11.27
C GLN A 548 26.30 0.63 -9.86
N ILE A 549 25.19 0.60 -9.13
CA ILE A 549 25.17 0.90 -7.71
C ILE A 549 24.66 -0.32 -6.94
N GLU A 550 25.42 -0.75 -5.94
CA GLU A 550 25.08 -1.91 -5.13
C GLU A 550 25.31 -1.63 -3.65
N LYS A 551 24.45 -2.20 -2.81
CA LYS A 551 24.70 -2.25 -1.38
C LYS A 551 25.70 -3.38 -1.08
N THR A 552 26.67 -3.07 -0.23
CA THR A 552 27.63 -4.03 0.34
C THR A 552 27.57 -4.03 1.86
N ALA A 553 28.38 -4.88 2.51
CA ALA A 553 28.46 -4.90 3.97
C ALA A 553 29.06 -3.60 4.57
N GLU A 554 29.87 -2.86 3.80
CA GLU A 554 30.52 -1.62 4.25
C GLU A 554 29.74 -0.34 3.90
N GLY A 555 28.66 -0.44 3.12
CA GLY A 555 27.87 0.70 2.66
C GLY A 555 27.39 0.50 1.23
N TYR A 556 27.60 1.48 0.36
CA TYR A 556 27.21 1.40 -1.06
C TYR A 556 28.43 1.57 -1.97
N ILE A 557 28.47 0.83 -3.06
CA ILE A 557 29.51 0.99 -4.08
C ILE A 557 28.86 1.48 -5.35
N LEU A 558 29.29 2.65 -5.82
CA LEU A 558 29.04 3.12 -7.18
C LEU A 558 30.23 2.71 -8.05
N ARG A 559 30.00 1.86 -9.04
CA ARG A 559 30.98 1.49 -10.06
C ARG A 559 30.64 2.22 -11.35
N THR A 560 31.62 2.84 -11.99
CA THR A 560 31.46 3.48 -13.29
C THR A 560 32.47 2.93 -14.29
N VAL A 561 32.04 2.73 -15.53
CA VAL A 561 32.88 2.35 -16.66
C VAL A 561 33.00 3.56 -17.57
N THR A 562 34.22 3.99 -17.87
CA THR A 562 34.42 5.13 -18.76
C THR A 562 34.10 4.79 -20.22
N LYS A 563 33.87 5.81 -21.03
CA LYS A 563 33.94 5.79 -22.49
C LYS A 563 34.76 6.98 -22.92
N SER A 564 35.87 6.74 -23.62
CA SER A 564 36.87 7.76 -23.86
C SER A 564 37.50 7.66 -25.25
N GLU A 565 38.13 8.76 -25.67
CA GLU A 565 38.87 8.80 -26.93
C GLU A 565 40.31 8.28 -26.77
N PRO A 566 40.98 7.84 -27.87
CA PRO A 566 42.33 7.27 -27.82
C PRO A 566 43.37 8.09 -27.04
N PRO A 567 43.37 9.45 -27.05
CA PRO A 567 44.29 10.24 -26.23
C PRO A 567 44.16 9.99 -24.71
N TYR A 568 42.94 9.84 -24.19
CA TYR A 568 42.70 9.54 -22.78
C TYR A 568 43.06 8.08 -22.44
N GLN A 569 42.80 7.16 -23.37
CA GLN A 569 43.17 5.75 -23.23
C GLN A 569 44.70 5.55 -23.23
N ALA A 570 45.45 6.46 -23.85
CA ALA A 570 46.91 6.44 -23.91
C ALA A 570 47.61 6.94 -22.63
N LEU A 571 46.91 7.71 -21.78
CA LEU A 571 47.43 8.12 -20.47
C LEU A 571 47.71 6.89 -19.60
N SER A 572 48.70 6.96 -18.72
CA SER A 572 48.93 5.89 -17.74
C SER A 572 47.90 5.96 -16.60
N ASP A 573 47.74 4.86 -15.87
CA ASP A 573 46.71 4.75 -14.83
C ASP A 573 46.99 5.63 -13.61
N ASP A 574 48.25 6.00 -13.38
CA ASP A 574 48.68 6.98 -12.37
C ASP A 574 48.45 8.45 -12.78
N GLN A 575 48.17 8.69 -14.07
CA GLN A 575 47.90 10.03 -14.62
C GLN A 575 46.40 10.37 -14.67
N VAL A 576 45.53 9.50 -14.19
CA VAL A 576 44.07 9.72 -14.23
C VAL A 576 43.47 9.58 -12.85
N PHE A 577 42.38 10.31 -12.60
CA PHE A 577 41.61 10.17 -11.38
C PHE A 577 40.13 10.36 -11.64
N ALA A 578 39.32 9.86 -10.72
CA ALA A 578 37.90 10.16 -10.67
C ALA A 578 37.52 10.59 -9.25
N GLN A 579 36.53 11.46 -9.13
CA GLN A 579 36.04 11.97 -7.84
C GLN A 579 34.54 12.14 -7.90
N ILE A 580 33.84 11.77 -6.83
CA ILE A 580 32.45 12.18 -6.62
C ILE A 580 32.36 13.23 -5.53
N SER A 581 31.38 14.13 -5.63
CA SER A 581 31.11 15.08 -4.56
C SER A 581 29.65 15.51 -4.46
N PHE A 582 29.21 15.85 -3.26
CA PHE A 582 27.85 16.33 -2.98
C PHE A 582 27.87 17.42 -1.91
N SER A 583 26.76 18.13 -1.72
CA SER A 583 26.65 19.20 -0.72
C SER A 583 25.92 18.68 0.53
N PRO A 584 26.62 18.35 1.64
CA PRO A 584 25.96 17.93 2.87
C PRO A 584 25.47 19.14 3.68
N ARG A 585 24.43 18.92 4.48
CA ARG A 585 23.84 19.97 5.33
C ARG A 585 24.80 20.57 6.35
N ASN A 586 25.80 19.81 6.81
CA ASN A 586 26.74 20.23 7.86
C ASN A 586 28.01 20.93 7.34
N ALA A 587 28.14 21.19 6.03
CA ALA A 587 29.36 21.74 5.43
C ALA A 587 29.27 23.20 4.95
N ASP A 588 28.21 23.92 5.30
CA ASP A 588 28.09 25.38 5.08
C ASP A 588 28.33 25.79 3.61
N GLY A 589 27.75 25.00 2.68
CA GLY A 589 27.87 25.20 1.23
C GLY A 589 29.12 24.63 0.58
N LYS A 590 30.00 23.96 1.33
CA LYS A 590 31.16 23.24 0.79
C LYS A 590 30.79 21.83 0.35
N LEU A 591 31.48 21.34 -0.68
CA LEU A 591 31.29 19.98 -1.18
C LEU A 591 32.06 18.98 -0.32
N ALA A 592 31.40 17.90 0.06
CA ALA A 592 32.02 16.69 0.54
C ALA A 592 32.33 15.78 -0.64
N TYR A 593 33.55 15.24 -0.71
CA TYR A 593 34.02 14.45 -1.83
C TYR A 593 34.55 13.08 -1.39
N ILE A 594 34.52 12.13 -2.33
CA ILE A 594 35.12 10.80 -2.23
C ILE A 594 35.92 10.56 -3.51
N ASN A 595 37.17 10.14 -3.36
CA ASN A 595 38.01 9.78 -4.50
C ASN A 595 37.67 8.37 -4.97
N GLY A 596 37.57 8.19 -6.29
CA GLY A 596 37.39 6.89 -6.91
C GLY A 596 38.67 6.06 -6.85
N THR A 597 38.51 4.76 -6.68
CA THR A 597 39.59 3.78 -6.79
C THR A 597 39.52 3.13 -8.16
N LEU A 598 40.62 3.12 -8.91
CA LEU A 598 40.71 2.41 -10.18
C LEU A 598 40.84 0.91 -9.90
N VAL A 599 39.83 0.12 -10.27
CA VAL A 599 39.81 -1.33 -9.96
C VAL A 599 40.21 -2.21 -11.15
N GLY A 600 40.18 -1.66 -12.37
CA GLY A 600 40.59 -2.39 -13.56
C GLY A 600 40.16 -1.71 -14.85
N ARG A 601 40.12 -2.52 -15.92
CA ARG A 601 39.70 -2.08 -17.26
C ARG A 601 38.69 -3.05 -17.86
N GLN A 602 37.74 -2.52 -18.63
CA GLN A 602 36.84 -3.29 -19.49
C GLN A 602 37.18 -2.94 -20.94
N GLY A 603 37.95 -3.80 -21.62
CA GLY A 603 38.55 -3.45 -22.89
C GLY A 603 39.62 -2.36 -22.74
N SER A 604 39.48 -1.24 -23.45
CA SER A 604 40.35 -0.06 -23.32
C SER A 604 39.87 0.95 -22.28
N GLU A 605 38.69 0.74 -21.69
CA GLU A 605 38.05 1.70 -20.77
C GLU A 605 38.33 1.36 -19.31
N ARG A 606 38.35 2.39 -18.47
CA ARG A 606 38.67 2.30 -17.04
C ARG A 606 37.42 2.08 -16.20
N VAL A 607 37.58 1.28 -15.15
CA VAL A 607 36.52 0.99 -14.19
C VAL A 607 36.88 1.63 -12.85
N TRP A 608 36.07 2.59 -12.43
CA TRP A 608 36.23 3.31 -11.15
C TRP A 608 35.20 2.81 -10.14
N GLU A 609 35.62 2.67 -8.88
CA GLU A 609 34.74 2.38 -7.76
C GLU A 609 34.77 3.50 -6.73
N PHE A 610 33.59 3.93 -6.31
CA PHE A 610 33.39 4.89 -5.24
C PHE A 610 32.65 4.19 -4.10
N LEU A 611 33.35 3.97 -2.99
CA LEU A 611 32.74 3.44 -1.77
C LEU A 611 32.10 4.60 -1.00
N LEU A 612 30.78 4.55 -0.83
CA LEU A 612 30.01 5.38 0.09
C LEU A 612 29.89 4.60 1.40
N LYS A 613 30.93 4.71 2.24
CA LYS A 613 31.01 3.93 3.48
C LYS A 613 29.98 4.41 4.48
N THR A 614 29.17 3.51 5.03
CA THR A 614 28.18 3.84 6.05
C THR A 614 28.00 2.70 7.03
N ASN A 615 27.75 3.04 8.29
CA ASN A 615 27.29 2.07 9.30
C ASN A 615 25.75 1.97 9.35
N LEU A 616 25.08 2.34 8.24
CA LEU A 616 23.62 2.42 8.11
C LEU A 616 22.98 3.34 9.17
N ASP A 617 23.69 4.39 9.55
CA ASP A 617 23.21 5.38 10.52
C ASP A 617 22.36 6.43 9.82
N VAL A 618 21.08 6.57 10.21
CA VAL A 618 20.17 7.57 9.66
C VAL A 618 19.77 8.57 10.74
N ASP A 619 19.98 9.86 10.46
CA ASP A 619 19.67 10.95 11.39
C ASP A 619 18.19 11.32 11.37
N ARG A 620 17.76 12.14 12.34
CA ARG A 620 16.36 12.56 12.50
C ARG A 620 15.76 13.29 11.30
N ASN A 621 16.58 13.74 10.35
CA ASN A 621 16.15 14.41 9.12
C ASN A 621 16.07 13.43 7.95
N ASP A 622 16.12 12.12 8.23
CA ASP A 622 16.16 11.05 7.23
C ASP A 622 17.42 11.15 6.33
N GLU A 623 18.54 11.64 6.89
CA GLU A 623 19.84 11.69 6.20
C GLU A 623 20.75 10.53 6.65
N LEU A 624 21.28 9.78 5.69
CA LEU A 624 22.24 8.71 5.92
C LEU A 624 23.64 9.30 6.17
N ILE A 625 24.32 8.84 7.23
CA ILE A 625 25.68 9.27 7.52
C ILE A 625 26.69 8.47 6.67
N ILE A 626 27.47 9.19 5.86
CA ILE A 626 28.60 8.65 5.11
C ILE A 626 29.88 8.96 5.88
N ASN A 627 30.68 7.93 6.16
CA ASN A 627 31.79 7.98 7.12
C ASN A 627 33.17 8.23 6.48
N ASN A 628 33.26 8.29 5.15
CA ASN A 628 34.53 8.37 4.42
C ASN A 628 34.59 9.56 3.45
N THR A 629 33.84 10.62 3.71
CA THR A 629 33.90 11.83 2.89
C THR A 629 34.96 12.80 3.40
N ARG A 630 35.40 13.71 2.54
CA ARG A 630 36.35 14.77 2.86
C ARG A 630 35.81 16.11 2.38
N ILE A 631 36.07 17.20 3.09
CA ILE A 631 35.61 18.55 2.70
C ILE A 631 36.80 19.46 2.40
N THR A 632 37.64 19.73 3.41
CA THR A 632 38.83 20.62 3.27
C THR A 632 40.13 20.00 3.76
N THR A 633 40.10 18.78 4.27
CA THR A 633 41.23 18.06 4.87
C THR A 633 41.31 16.65 4.32
N GLU A 634 42.47 16.01 4.44
CA GLU A 634 42.63 14.59 4.07
C GLU A 634 42.00 13.61 5.08
N VAL A 635 41.47 14.13 6.18
CA VAL A 635 40.79 13.36 7.22
C VAL A 635 39.34 13.12 6.82
N ASP A 636 38.91 11.88 6.95
CA ASP A 636 37.53 11.47 6.71
C ASP A 636 36.59 12.08 7.77
N VAL A 637 35.41 12.52 7.35
CA VAL A 637 34.42 13.20 8.18
C VAL A 637 33.06 12.53 7.98
N ASP A 638 32.32 12.39 9.07
CA ASP A 638 30.92 11.95 9.02
C ASP A 638 30.05 13.06 8.41
N THR A 639 29.49 12.80 7.23
CA THR A 639 28.62 13.74 6.53
C THR A 639 27.23 13.17 6.30
N PRO A 640 26.17 13.90 6.69
CA PRO A 640 24.80 13.51 6.37
C PRO A 640 24.53 13.73 4.88
N ALA A 641 24.03 12.69 4.22
CA ALA A 641 23.54 12.72 2.85
C ALA A 641 22.04 12.38 2.86
N PRO A 642 21.17 13.22 2.29
CA PRO A 642 19.78 12.84 2.04
C PRO A 642 19.71 11.50 1.29
N LEU A 643 18.69 10.69 1.59
CA LEU A 643 18.53 9.38 0.93
C LEU A 643 18.43 9.50 -0.60
N LEU A 644 17.94 10.61 -1.13
CA LEU A 644 17.99 10.97 -2.55
C LEU A 644 18.87 12.21 -2.73
N THR A 645 20.05 12.05 -3.35
CA THR A 645 21.07 13.11 -3.46
C THR A 645 21.65 13.18 -4.87
N GLU A 646 21.94 14.40 -5.34
CA GLU A 646 22.73 14.63 -6.54
C GLU A 646 24.23 14.60 -6.22
N TYR A 647 24.94 13.67 -6.85
CA TYR A 647 26.40 13.54 -6.78
C TYR A 647 27.01 14.06 -8.09
N ASN A 648 27.91 15.02 -7.97
CA ASN A 648 28.81 15.38 -9.05
C ASN A 648 29.79 14.23 -9.26
N VAL A 649 30.02 13.83 -10.51
CA VAL A 649 31.00 12.82 -10.92
C VAL A 649 32.00 13.50 -11.84
N PHE A 650 33.27 13.47 -11.45
CA PHE A 650 34.36 14.10 -12.17
C PHE A 650 35.35 13.05 -12.66
N TYR A 651 35.81 13.21 -13.90
CA TYR A 651 36.99 12.52 -14.43
C TYR A 651 38.05 13.57 -14.72
N GLY A 652 39.29 13.29 -14.33
CA GLY A 652 40.41 14.20 -14.48
C GLY A 652 41.71 13.49 -14.77
N CYS A 653 42.75 14.28 -14.98
CA CYS A 653 44.12 13.81 -15.19
C CYS A 653 45.14 14.64 -14.41
N THR A 654 46.32 14.07 -14.22
CA THR A 654 47.51 14.66 -13.59
C THR A 654 48.70 14.49 -14.53
N GLY A 655 49.69 15.38 -14.46
CA GLY A 655 50.91 15.30 -15.26
C GLY A 655 50.70 15.47 -16.78
N TYR A 656 49.54 15.99 -17.21
CA TYR A 656 49.19 16.21 -18.61
C TYR A 656 48.67 17.64 -18.81
N TYR A 657 49.42 18.44 -19.57
CA TYR A 657 49.11 19.84 -19.86
C TYR A 657 49.38 20.16 -21.33
N PRO A 658 48.34 20.26 -22.18
CA PRO A 658 48.49 20.81 -23.51
C PRO A 658 48.76 22.33 -23.41
N GLY A 659 49.51 22.88 -24.36
CA GLY A 659 50.03 24.26 -24.29
C GLY A 659 48.97 25.37 -24.33
N ASN A 660 47.73 25.02 -24.67
CA ASN A 660 46.53 25.86 -24.78
C ASN A 660 45.51 25.62 -23.64
N TYR A 661 45.91 24.91 -22.58
CA TYR A 661 45.02 24.61 -21.45
C TYR A 661 44.48 25.88 -20.77
N GLU A 662 43.17 25.90 -20.54
CA GLU A 662 42.50 26.89 -19.70
C GLU A 662 41.74 26.20 -18.56
N ARG A 663 41.76 26.83 -17.39
CA ARG A 663 41.10 26.30 -16.19
C ARG A 663 39.58 26.40 -16.36
N ALA A 664 38.88 25.30 -16.15
CA ALA A 664 37.43 25.22 -16.22
C ALA A 664 36.78 25.45 -14.84
N GLU A 665 35.49 25.76 -14.81
CA GLU A 665 34.73 25.95 -13.56
C GLU A 665 34.76 24.69 -12.68
N MET A 666 34.73 23.49 -13.28
CA MET A 666 34.82 22.21 -12.56
C MET A 666 36.10 22.08 -11.71
N ASP A 667 37.20 22.73 -12.09
CA ASP A 667 38.46 22.73 -11.32
C ASP A 667 38.35 23.48 -9.98
N THR A 668 37.23 24.19 -9.74
CA THR A 668 36.91 24.81 -8.44
C THR A 668 36.10 23.87 -7.53
N MET A 669 35.48 22.84 -8.10
CA MET A 669 34.65 21.86 -7.40
C MET A 669 35.42 20.57 -7.05
N ILE A 670 36.52 20.32 -7.75
CA ILE A 670 37.39 19.16 -7.53
C ILE A 670 38.47 19.50 -6.48
N VAL A 671 38.73 18.57 -5.57
CA VAL A 671 39.94 18.59 -4.74
C VAL A 671 40.92 17.57 -5.33
N PRO A 672 41.87 17.98 -6.18
CA PRO A 672 42.64 17.05 -6.99
C PRO A 672 43.60 16.23 -6.13
N PRO A 673 43.87 14.95 -6.48
CA PRO A 673 44.76 14.08 -5.72
C PRO A 673 46.23 14.51 -5.79
N ALA A 674 46.59 15.32 -6.78
CA ALA A 674 47.90 15.94 -6.92
C ALA A 674 47.74 17.44 -7.24
N ARG A 675 48.78 18.23 -6.96
CA ARG A 675 48.76 19.70 -7.16
C ARG A 675 48.48 20.11 -8.60
N ASP A 676 48.78 19.22 -9.53
CA ASP A 676 48.69 19.39 -10.97
C ASP A 676 47.48 18.62 -11.57
N GLY A 677 46.51 18.22 -10.74
CA GLY A 677 45.28 17.60 -11.21
C GLY A 677 44.33 18.61 -11.84
N ILE A 678 43.77 18.25 -13.00
CA ILE A 678 42.80 19.04 -13.77
C ILE A 678 41.57 18.19 -14.12
N GLY A 679 40.40 18.80 -14.15
CA GLY A 679 39.14 18.18 -14.55
C GLY A 679 38.99 18.13 -16.07
N ILE A 680 38.55 16.99 -16.59
CA ILE A 680 38.22 16.78 -18.00
C ILE A 680 36.70 16.84 -18.18
N THR A 681 35.94 16.09 -17.38
CA THR A 681 34.48 15.98 -17.55
C THR A 681 33.77 16.03 -16.21
N HIS A 682 32.60 16.68 -16.21
CA HIS A 682 31.67 16.79 -15.09
C HIS A 682 30.30 16.24 -15.50
N GLU A 683 29.83 15.23 -14.76
CA GLU A 683 28.50 14.65 -14.83
C GLU A 683 27.80 14.78 -13.47
N ILE A 684 26.47 14.67 -13.43
CA ILE A 684 25.67 14.63 -12.20
C ILE A 684 24.82 13.36 -12.20
N PHE A 685 24.94 12.58 -11.13
CA PHE A 685 24.17 11.37 -10.88
C PHE A 685 23.19 11.64 -9.75
N LYS A 686 21.90 11.47 -9.99
CA LYS A 686 20.88 11.52 -8.95
C LYS A 686 20.72 10.11 -8.38
N ILE A 687 21.25 9.91 -7.18
CA ILE A 687 21.35 8.59 -6.54
C ILE A 687 20.37 8.53 -5.36
N GLU A 688 19.53 7.49 -5.35
CA GLU A 688 18.68 7.09 -4.25
C GLU A 688 19.35 5.95 -3.46
N LEU A 689 19.85 6.24 -2.27
CA LEU A 689 20.46 5.26 -1.36
C LEU A 689 19.41 4.46 -0.57
N GLY A 690 18.17 4.95 -0.50
CA GLY A 690 17.08 4.27 0.18
C GLY A 690 15.82 5.11 0.29
N LYS A 691 14.80 4.58 0.99
CA LYS A 691 13.50 5.25 1.20
C LYS A 691 13.10 5.29 2.67
N ALA A 692 12.61 6.43 3.12
CA ALA A 692 12.04 6.57 4.46
C ALA A 692 10.62 5.99 4.50
N MET A 693 10.40 5.00 5.36
CA MET A 693 9.12 4.31 5.51
C MET A 693 8.24 5.03 6.55
N SER A 694 8.06 6.34 6.37
CA SER A 694 7.48 7.25 7.38
C SER A 694 6.02 6.98 7.71
N TYR A 695 5.26 6.42 6.76
CA TYR A 695 3.85 6.03 6.96
C TYR A 695 3.69 4.55 7.28
N TYR A 696 4.79 3.81 7.52
CA TYR A 696 4.70 2.44 8.02
C TYR A 696 4.50 2.47 9.53
N TRP A 697 3.63 1.60 10.05
CA TRP A 697 3.27 1.62 11.46
C TRP A 697 4.49 1.42 12.37
N ARG A 698 4.72 2.41 13.23
CA ARG A 698 5.81 2.44 14.21
C ARG A 698 5.38 3.20 15.44
N LYS A 699 5.61 2.63 16.61
CA LYS A 699 5.38 3.33 17.89
C LYS A 699 6.33 2.76 18.93
N ALA A 700 7.12 3.63 19.54
CA ALA A 700 8.07 3.25 20.57
C ALA A 700 7.86 4.04 21.86
N ARG A 701 8.14 3.42 23.01
CA ARG A 701 8.19 4.08 24.32
C ARG A 701 9.12 3.36 25.28
N ALA A 702 9.69 4.12 26.22
CA ALA A 702 10.39 3.53 27.36
C ALA A 702 9.40 2.90 28.34
N VAL A 703 9.78 1.76 28.89
CA VAL A 703 9.07 1.01 29.94
C VAL A 703 10.08 0.60 31.02
N THR A 704 9.66 0.56 32.28
CA THR A 704 10.53 0.15 33.39
C THR A 704 10.39 -1.34 33.67
N ASP A 705 11.50 -2.04 33.85
CA ASP A 705 11.46 -3.43 34.32
C ASP A 705 11.04 -3.51 35.80
N SER A 706 10.64 -4.71 36.23
CA SER A 706 10.35 -5.08 37.60
C SER A 706 11.61 -5.02 38.49
N ILE A 707 11.44 -4.73 39.80
CA ILE A 707 12.56 -4.72 40.76
C ILE A 707 12.99 -6.17 40.99
N ASN A 708 14.27 -6.47 40.82
CA ASN A 708 14.81 -7.81 41.00
C ASN A 708 15.43 -7.93 42.41
N TYR A 709 14.87 -8.79 43.25
CA TYR A 709 15.31 -9.01 44.63
C TYR A 709 16.26 -10.20 44.75
N GLU A 710 17.01 -10.28 45.84
CA GLU A 710 17.91 -11.41 46.12
C GLU A 710 17.16 -12.58 46.77
N TYR A 711 17.48 -13.81 46.36
CA TYR A 711 16.83 -15.05 46.82
C TYR A 711 17.88 -16.09 47.21
N TYR A 712 17.58 -16.92 48.23
CA TYR A 712 18.45 -18.03 48.62
C TYR A 712 18.59 -19.05 47.48
N GLN A 713 19.84 -19.37 47.11
CA GLN A 713 20.17 -20.27 45.99
C GLN A 713 20.21 -21.75 46.41
N GLU A 714 20.33 -22.01 47.71
CA GLU A 714 20.38 -23.34 48.32
C GLU A 714 19.60 -23.30 49.63
N ASP A 715 19.07 -24.44 50.07
CA ASP A 715 18.39 -24.55 51.36
C ASP A 715 19.36 -24.25 52.50
N VAL A 716 19.01 -23.29 53.35
CA VAL A 716 19.81 -22.92 54.53
C VAL A 716 19.30 -23.72 55.72
N LEU A 717 20.11 -24.63 56.25
CA LEU A 717 19.73 -25.49 57.38
C LEU A 717 19.63 -24.70 58.70
N ALA A 718 18.67 -25.09 59.54
CA ALA A 718 18.39 -24.46 60.82
C ALA A 718 19.32 -24.96 61.94
N TYR A 719 19.82 -24.01 62.72
CA TYR A 719 20.64 -24.26 63.91
C TYR A 719 20.03 -23.55 65.12
N TRP A 720 20.24 -24.08 66.32
CA TRP A 720 19.80 -23.43 67.53
C TRP A 720 20.56 -22.11 67.77
N GLU A 721 19.86 -20.99 67.77
CA GLU A 721 20.47 -19.66 67.95
C GLU A 721 20.89 -19.37 69.40
N LYS A 722 20.40 -20.17 70.36
CA LYS A 722 20.62 -20.04 71.81
C LYS A 722 20.73 -21.42 72.45
N ASP A 723 21.43 -21.51 73.57
CA ASP A 723 21.50 -22.74 74.36
C ASP A 723 20.13 -23.09 74.96
N VAL A 724 19.71 -24.34 74.80
CA VAL A 724 18.48 -24.90 75.37
C VAL A 724 18.86 -25.86 76.50
N ILE A 725 18.42 -25.58 77.72
CA ILE A 725 18.74 -26.37 78.91
C ILE A 725 17.81 -27.58 78.99
N LYS A 726 18.33 -28.75 79.37
CA LYS A 726 17.52 -29.96 79.62
C LYS A 726 16.83 -29.84 80.97
N THR A 727 15.52 -30.04 81.02
CA THR A 727 14.72 -30.02 82.25
C THR A 727 14.40 -31.43 82.72
N LYS A 728 14.14 -31.60 84.02
CA LYS A 728 13.65 -32.85 84.63
C LYS A 728 12.17 -33.06 84.27
N ASP A 729 11.59 -34.18 84.68
CA ASP A 729 10.18 -34.57 84.37
C ASP A 729 9.10 -33.57 84.82
N ASP A 730 9.46 -32.53 85.58
CA ASP A 730 8.59 -31.42 85.97
C ASP A 730 8.52 -30.29 84.92
N GLY A 731 9.31 -30.37 83.84
CA GLY A 731 9.33 -29.43 82.72
C GLY A 731 9.90 -28.04 83.04
N VAL A 732 10.34 -27.78 84.28
CA VAL A 732 10.75 -26.43 84.74
C VAL A 732 12.13 -26.45 85.40
N THR A 733 12.51 -27.53 86.09
CA THR A 733 13.78 -27.60 86.83
C THR A 733 14.92 -28.06 85.91
N PRO A 734 16.02 -27.29 85.77
CA PRO A 734 17.20 -27.72 85.02
C PRO A 734 17.78 -29.03 85.56
N GLU A 735 18.11 -29.95 84.67
CA GLU A 735 18.91 -31.12 85.00
C GLU A 735 20.37 -30.70 85.16
N TYR A 736 20.97 -31.02 86.29
CA TYR A 736 22.36 -30.70 86.59
C TYR A 736 23.08 -31.92 87.15
N THR A 737 24.36 -32.04 86.81
CA THR A 737 25.27 -33.03 87.37
C THR A 737 26.24 -32.33 88.31
N TYR A 738 26.59 -33.00 89.40
CA TYR A 738 27.57 -32.49 90.36
C TYR A 738 28.88 -33.24 90.14
N ASP A 739 29.91 -32.50 89.73
CA ASP A 739 31.27 -33.00 89.58
C ASP A 739 32.20 -32.13 90.45
N PRO A 740 32.78 -32.68 91.54
CA PRO A 740 33.59 -31.91 92.47
C PRO A 740 34.89 -31.37 91.88
N ASP A 741 35.34 -31.88 90.72
CA ASP A 741 36.59 -31.46 90.07
C ASP A 741 36.38 -30.40 88.96
N ALA A 742 35.12 -30.09 88.61
CA ALA A 742 34.76 -29.09 87.60
C ALA A 742 34.51 -27.69 88.22
N VAL A 743 34.77 -26.60 87.47
CA VAL A 743 34.54 -25.21 87.92
C VAL A 743 33.51 -24.51 87.02
N PRO A 744 32.29 -24.21 87.49
CA PRO A 744 31.72 -24.51 88.81
C PRO A 744 31.38 -26.00 88.98
N PRO A 745 31.27 -26.53 90.23
CA PRO A 745 31.03 -27.95 90.47
C PRO A 745 29.64 -28.44 90.02
N LEU A 746 28.71 -27.49 89.82
CA LEU A 746 27.36 -27.76 89.36
C LEU A 746 27.30 -27.52 87.85
N GLN A 747 27.21 -28.59 87.06
CA GLN A 747 27.19 -28.54 85.60
C GLN A 747 25.75 -28.70 85.10
N ILE A 748 25.22 -27.67 84.43
CA ILE A 748 23.89 -27.73 83.82
C ILE A 748 23.96 -28.62 82.57
N THR A 749 23.02 -29.55 82.46
CA THR A 749 22.89 -30.42 81.29
C THR A 749 22.07 -29.67 80.24
N TYR A 750 22.65 -29.48 79.06
CA TYR A 750 21.98 -28.84 77.93
C TYR A 750 21.25 -29.88 77.09
N LEU A 751 20.05 -29.54 76.63
CA LEU A 751 19.31 -30.33 75.65
C LEU A 751 19.88 -30.10 74.25
N HIS A 752 20.16 -28.84 73.91
CA HIS A 752 20.87 -28.42 72.70
C HIS A 752 21.75 -27.21 73.01
N ARG A 753 22.95 -27.14 72.45
CA ARG A 753 23.80 -25.94 72.50
C ARG A 753 23.53 -25.03 71.31
N LYS A 754 23.86 -23.75 71.47
CA LYS A 754 23.90 -22.78 70.38
C LYS A 754 24.83 -23.30 69.28
N GLY A 755 24.30 -23.40 68.06
CA GLY A 755 25.01 -23.96 66.92
C GLY A 755 24.79 -25.46 66.71
N ASP A 756 24.04 -26.15 67.57
CA ASP A 756 23.61 -27.52 67.29
C ASP A 756 22.55 -27.53 66.17
N PRO A 757 22.57 -28.53 65.27
CA PRO A 757 21.56 -28.66 64.22
C PRO A 757 20.19 -28.90 64.86
N LYS A 758 19.17 -28.19 64.36
CA LYS A 758 17.79 -28.38 64.82
C LYS A 758 17.19 -29.54 64.03
N ILE A 759 17.01 -30.69 64.68
CA ILE A 759 16.53 -31.93 64.05
C ILE A 759 15.06 -32.10 64.38
N ASP A 760 14.24 -32.37 63.36
CA ASP A 760 12.83 -32.73 63.57
C ASP A 760 12.76 -34.15 64.18
N PRO A 761 12.21 -34.29 65.40
CA PRO A 761 12.15 -35.58 66.09
C PRO A 761 11.25 -36.62 65.41
N ALA A 762 10.38 -36.22 64.46
CA ALA A 762 9.51 -37.13 63.72
C ALA A 762 10.18 -37.74 62.48
N THR A 763 11.08 -37.02 61.81
CA THR A 763 11.70 -37.45 60.55
C THR A 763 13.19 -37.77 60.70
N GLY A 764 13.86 -37.24 61.72
CA GLY A 764 15.30 -37.40 61.95
C GLY A 764 16.19 -36.53 61.04
N GLU A 765 15.59 -35.65 60.24
CA GLU A 765 16.27 -34.72 59.33
C GLU A 765 16.44 -33.33 59.96
N GLN A 766 17.45 -32.58 59.53
CA GLN A 766 17.67 -31.21 60.01
C GLN A 766 16.65 -30.27 59.38
N GLU A 767 15.98 -29.46 60.21
CA GLU A 767 15.02 -28.46 59.75
C GLU A 767 15.70 -27.43 58.82
N ILE A 768 14.95 -26.90 57.85
CA ILE A 768 15.41 -25.85 56.93
C ILE A 768 14.96 -24.49 57.50
N ALA A 769 15.89 -23.56 57.67
CA ALA A 769 15.61 -22.20 58.11
C ALA A 769 15.08 -21.31 56.98
N HIS A 770 15.64 -21.48 55.78
CA HIS A 770 15.16 -20.80 54.56
C HIS A 770 15.21 -21.75 53.39
N HIS A 771 14.08 -21.87 52.68
CA HIS A 771 13.99 -22.68 51.48
C HIS A 771 14.60 -21.96 50.28
N VAL A 772 15.10 -22.75 49.33
CA VAL A 772 15.51 -22.25 48.00
C VAL A 772 14.38 -21.44 47.37
N GLY A 773 14.70 -20.24 46.88
CA GLY A 773 13.73 -19.32 46.29
C GLY A 773 12.98 -18.43 47.30
N GLU A 774 13.25 -18.51 48.60
CA GLU A 774 12.80 -17.49 49.56
C GLU A 774 13.61 -16.19 49.41
N GLN A 775 12.93 -15.06 49.59
CA GLN A 775 13.51 -13.72 49.42
C GLN A 775 14.39 -13.34 50.62
N ILE A 776 15.57 -12.78 50.35
CA ILE A 776 16.52 -12.36 51.38
C ILE A 776 16.16 -10.96 51.87
N PHE A 777 16.08 -10.80 53.20
CA PHE A 777 15.80 -9.53 53.87
C PHE A 777 17.05 -9.03 54.61
N ASP A 778 17.23 -7.70 54.66
CA ASP A 778 18.26 -7.05 55.45
C ASP A 778 17.94 -7.08 56.95
N GLY A 779 18.86 -6.57 57.78
CA GLY A 779 18.70 -6.50 59.24
C GLY A 779 17.54 -5.63 59.74
N ASN A 780 16.83 -4.93 58.85
CA ASN A 780 15.64 -4.14 59.14
C ASN A 780 14.35 -4.77 58.58
N GLY A 781 14.43 -5.99 58.01
CA GLY A 781 13.29 -6.68 57.42
C GLY A 781 12.87 -6.13 56.05
N GLN A 782 13.76 -5.43 55.33
CA GLN A 782 13.51 -4.98 53.96
C GLN A 782 14.21 -5.91 52.95
N PRO A 783 13.56 -6.26 51.82
CA PRO A 783 14.16 -7.16 50.86
C PRO A 783 15.36 -6.53 50.14
N ILE A 784 16.45 -7.28 50.00
CA ILE A 784 17.67 -6.82 49.35
C ILE A 784 17.47 -6.76 47.84
N ILE A 785 17.80 -5.62 47.21
CA ILE A 785 17.69 -5.42 45.77
C ILE A 785 18.96 -5.96 45.09
N ALA A 786 18.82 -7.00 44.28
CA ALA A 786 19.93 -7.60 43.55
C ALA A 786 20.39 -6.73 42.37
N LYS A 787 19.44 -6.10 41.65
CA LYS A 787 19.73 -5.14 40.57
C LYS A 787 18.69 -4.00 40.54
N PRO A 788 19.12 -2.73 40.36
CA PRO A 788 18.19 -1.61 40.17
C PRO A 788 17.40 -1.76 38.86
N ARG A 789 16.25 -1.07 38.76
CA ARG A 789 15.37 -1.11 37.57
C ARG A 789 16.15 -0.76 36.30
N SER A 790 16.14 -1.66 35.31
CA SER A 790 16.64 -1.36 33.97
C SER A 790 15.54 -0.71 33.12
N ILE A 791 15.96 0.16 32.21
CA ILE A 791 15.07 0.74 31.19
C ILE A 791 14.97 -0.28 30.05
N LYS A 792 13.75 -0.71 29.75
CA LYS A 792 13.41 -1.44 28.53
C LYS A 792 12.64 -0.52 27.59
N PHE A 793 12.63 -0.85 26.32
CA PHE A 793 11.84 -0.16 25.30
C PHE A 793 10.80 -1.13 24.76
N ARG A 794 9.62 -0.61 24.49
CA ARG A 794 8.57 -1.29 23.74
C ARG A 794 8.46 -0.62 22.38
N SER A 795 8.59 -1.38 21.30
CA SER A 795 8.32 -0.92 19.93
C SER A 795 7.28 -1.83 19.27
N GLU A 796 6.22 -1.26 18.70
CA GLU A 796 5.34 -2.01 17.79
C GLU A 796 6.09 -2.30 16.48
N MET A 797 6.02 -3.54 16.01
CA MET A 797 6.68 -3.98 14.78
C MET A 797 5.75 -4.86 13.96
N ALA A 798 5.69 -4.59 12.66
CA ALA A 798 5.11 -5.51 11.68
C ALA A 798 6.22 -6.43 11.16
N VAL A 799 5.99 -7.74 11.27
CA VAL A 799 6.93 -8.79 10.90
C VAL A 799 6.25 -9.87 10.05
N PHE A 800 7.07 -10.61 9.32
CA PHE A 800 6.72 -11.50 8.23
C PHE A 800 7.25 -12.91 8.50
N ASP A 801 6.63 -13.90 7.88
CA ASP A 801 7.02 -15.31 7.97
C ASP A 801 8.47 -15.58 7.52
N ALA A 802 9.36 -15.96 8.45
CA ALA A 802 10.76 -16.24 8.12
C ALA A 802 10.98 -17.48 7.26
N ARG A 803 9.97 -18.35 7.04
CA ARG A 803 10.09 -19.46 6.09
C ARG A 803 10.39 -18.95 4.67
N TYR A 804 9.86 -17.79 4.28
CA TYR A 804 10.18 -17.16 2.99
C TYR A 804 11.64 -16.69 2.90
N LYS A 805 12.22 -16.30 4.04
CA LYS A 805 13.63 -15.93 4.14
C LYS A 805 14.57 -17.15 4.14
N PHE A 806 14.14 -18.26 4.72
CA PHE A 806 14.90 -19.52 4.74
C PHE A 806 14.89 -20.26 3.40
N ALA A 807 13.86 -20.04 2.58
CA ALA A 807 13.77 -20.62 1.26
C ALA A 807 14.89 -20.12 0.33
N THR A 808 15.51 -21.04 -0.41
CA THR A 808 16.61 -20.72 -1.34
C THR A 808 16.16 -20.68 -2.79
N SER A 809 14.98 -21.23 -3.11
CA SER A 809 14.45 -21.26 -4.47
C SER A 809 14.26 -19.86 -5.07
N LYS A 810 14.60 -19.71 -6.35
CA LYS A 810 14.51 -18.43 -7.07
C LYS A 810 13.08 -17.87 -7.11
N ALA A 811 12.08 -18.74 -7.24
CA ALA A 811 10.67 -18.35 -7.27
C ALA A 811 10.22 -17.71 -5.94
N VAL A 812 10.64 -18.28 -4.80
CA VAL A 812 10.29 -17.72 -3.48
C VAL A 812 10.96 -16.38 -3.25
N LYS A 813 12.23 -16.21 -3.65
CA LYS A 813 12.92 -14.92 -3.56
C LYS A 813 12.24 -13.84 -4.40
N ALA A 814 11.90 -14.14 -5.65
CA ALA A 814 11.20 -13.21 -6.52
C ALA A 814 9.82 -12.80 -5.99
N TYR A 815 9.08 -13.76 -5.41
CA TYR A 815 7.81 -13.44 -4.75
C TYR A 815 8.03 -12.54 -3.52
N LEU A 816 9.01 -12.85 -2.67
CA LEU A 816 9.32 -12.03 -1.50
C LEU A 816 9.70 -10.59 -1.91
N ASP A 817 10.52 -10.43 -2.96
CA ASP A 817 10.87 -9.11 -3.49
C ASP A 817 9.63 -8.34 -3.96
N SER A 818 8.69 -9.00 -4.65
CA SER A 818 7.43 -8.37 -5.07
C SER A 818 6.56 -7.91 -3.90
N VAL A 819 6.54 -8.65 -2.78
CA VAL A 819 5.84 -8.25 -1.57
C VAL A 819 6.50 -7.01 -0.95
N ILE A 820 7.82 -6.99 -0.88
CA ILE A 820 8.57 -5.84 -0.35
C ILE A 820 8.30 -4.59 -1.19
N ASP A 821 8.33 -4.70 -2.52
CA ASP A 821 8.08 -3.60 -3.44
C ASP A 821 6.64 -3.09 -3.35
N ASN A 822 5.67 -3.99 -3.15
CA ASN A 822 4.28 -3.62 -2.91
C ASN A 822 4.11 -2.80 -1.61
N ILE A 823 4.78 -3.19 -0.52
CA ILE A 823 4.76 -2.45 0.74
C ILE A 823 5.43 -1.07 0.58
N ILE A 824 6.57 -1.02 -0.10
CA ILE A 824 7.26 0.25 -0.43
C ILE A 824 6.28 1.16 -1.18
N ASN A 825 5.61 0.66 -2.22
CA ASN A 825 4.65 1.44 -3.00
C ASN A 825 3.49 2.00 -2.14
N TYR A 826 2.89 1.17 -1.29
CA TYR A 826 1.83 1.66 -0.39
C TYR A 826 2.33 2.80 0.51
N VAL A 827 3.51 2.63 1.12
CA VAL A 827 4.04 3.58 2.10
C VAL A 827 4.61 4.85 1.45
N THR A 828 5.30 4.74 0.31
CA THR A 828 6.04 5.86 -0.30
C THR A 828 5.29 6.53 -1.44
N VAL A 829 4.20 5.94 -1.96
CA VAL A 829 3.41 6.50 -3.08
C VAL A 829 1.95 6.68 -2.67
N VAL A 830 1.27 5.63 -2.23
CA VAL A 830 -0.19 5.67 -1.98
C VAL A 830 -0.54 6.53 -0.75
N LEU A 831 0.05 6.24 0.41
CA LEU A 831 -0.27 6.95 1.66
C LEU A 831 0.07 8.46 1.62
N PRO A 832 1.18 8.91 1.00
CA PRO A 832 1.44 10.32 0.77
C PRO A 832 0.32 11.05 0.01
N ASN A 833 -0.35 10.39 -0.94
CA ASN A 833 -1.49 10.97 -1.68
C ASN A 833 -2.76 11.07 -0.83
N LEU A 834 -2.89 10.23 0.20
CA LEU A 834 -4.02 10.26 1.14
C LEU A 834 -3.85 11.31 2.24
N LYS A 835 -2.61 11.68 2.58
CA LYS A 835 -2.31 12.61 3.69
C LYS A 835 -3.02 13.96 3.59
N PRO A 836 -3.09 14.65 2.43
CA PRO A 836 -3.78 15.94 2.33
C PRO A 836 -5.28 15.85 2.63
N LEU A 837 -5.85 14.64 2.62
CA LEU A 837 -7.25 14.37 2.92
C LEU A 837 -7.50 14.16 4.42
N LEU A 838 -6.46 13.93 5.22
CA LEU A 838 -6.59 13.74 6.67
C LEU A 838 -6.86 15.10 7.36
N LEU A 839 -7.78 15.11 8.33
CA LEU A 839 -8.17 16.30 9.06
C LEU A 839 -7.30 16.53 10.31
N GLU A 840 -7.01 17.79 10.64
CA GLU A 840 -6.44 18.20 11.94
C GLU A 840 -5.17 17.41 12.35
N GLN A 841 -5.11 16.88 13.58
CA GLN A 841 -4.02 16.04 14.10
C GLN A 841 -4.29 14.54 13.85
N THR A 842 -4.73 14.20 12.64
CA THR A 842 -4.95 12.80 12.25
C THR A 842 -3.74 12.24 11.51
N GLU A 843 -3.25 11.10 11.98
CA GLU A 843 -2.17 10.37 11.35
C GLU A 843 -2.68 9.05 10.76
N GLY A 844 -2.25 8.70 9.55
CA GLY A 844 -2.57 7.44 8.89
C GLY A 844 -1.30 6.60 8.70
N PHE A 845 -1.36 5.34 9.13
CA PHE A 845 -0.25 4.39 8.98
C PHE A 845 -0.69 3.13 8.27
N PHE A 846 0.21 2.59 7.45
CA PHE A 846 0.04 1.28 6.84
C PHE A 846 0.30 0.19 7.87
N VAL A 847 -0.65 -0.75 7.98
CA VAL A 847 -0.54 -1.94 8.83
C VAL A 847 -0.94 -3.16 7.98
N PRO A 848 -0.07 -4.17 7.81
CA PRO A 848 -0.46 -5.37 7.09
C PRO A 848 -1.54 -6.15 7.86
N ILE A 849 -2.48 -6.78 7.14
CA ILE A 849 -3.49 -7.66 7.75
C ILE A 849 -2.78 -8.78 8.52
N THR A 850 -3.27 -9.12 9.72
CA THR A 850 -2.68 -10.20 10.51
C THR A 850 -3.14 -11.55 9.99
N THR A 851 -2.19 -12.35 9.49
CA THR A 851 -2.41 -13.69 8.91
C THR A 851 -1.54 -14.76 9.58
N MET A 852 -0.76 -14.37 10.59
CA MET A 852 0.05 -15.23 11.45
C MET A 852 -0.17 -14.90 12.93
N GLY A 853 0.24 -15.83 13.80
CA GLY A 853 0.05 -15.72 15.25
C GLY A 853 -1.35 -16.14 15.67
N TYR A 854 -1.76 -15.69 16.85
CA TYR A 854 -3.08 -15.98 17.38
C TYR A 854 -4.05 -14.86 17.01
N ILE A 855 -5.21 -15.25 16.48
CA ILE A 855 -6.33 -14.37 16.13
C ILE A 855 -7.53 -14.70 17.01
N ASP A 856 -8.26 -13.67 17.42
CA ASP A 856 -9.46 -13.86 18.22
C ASP A 856 -10.62 -14.35 17.34
N VAL A 857 -11.12 -15.53 17.66
CA VAL A 857 -12.25 -16.15 16.97
C VAL A 857 -13.37 -16.44 17.94
N ARG A 858 -14.61 -16.33 17.46
CA ARG A 858 -15.79 -16.86 18.14
C ARG A 858 -16.01 -18.30 17.70
N THR A 859 -16.01 -19.23 18.66
CA THR A 859 -16.27 -20.65 18.42
C THR A 859 -17.78 -20.95 18.41
N GLU A 860 -18.15 -22.18 18.06
CA GLU A 860 -19.56 -22.67 18.03
C GLU A 860 -20.34 -22.39 19.31
N ASP A 861 -19.69 -22.50 20.47
CA ASP A 861 -20.29 -22.25 21.78
C ASP A 861 -20.47 -20.76 22.09
N GLY A 862 -20.13 -19.87 21.16
CA GLY A 862 -20.22 -18.41 21.29
C GLY A 862 -19.06 -17.77 22.08
N VAL A 863 -18.10 -18.58 22.55
CA VAL A 863 -16.94 -18.13 23.34
C VAL A 863 -15.88 -17.52 22.42
N VAL A 864 -15.31 -16.40 22.85
CA VAL A 864 -14.14 -15.81 22.18
C VAL A 864 -12.89 -16.53 22.68
N SER A 865 -12.11 -17.09 21.77
CA SER A 865 -10.86 -17.79 22.08
C SER A 865 -9.80 -17.47 21.04
N PRO A 866 -8.52 -17.43 21.42
CA PRO A 866 -7.44 -17.31 20.46
C PRO A 866 -7.32 -18.61 19.65
N LEU A 867 -7.17 -18.49 18.33
CA LEU A 867 -6.88 -19.57 17.39
C LEU A 867 -5.68 -19.18 16.53
N PRO A 868 -4.76 -20.09 16.19
CA PRO A 868 -3.74 -19.79 15.20
C PRO A 868 -4.36 -19.38 13.85
N ALA A 869 -3.87 -18.27 13.28
CA ALA A 869 -4.32 -17.79 11.99
C ALA A 869 -4.02 -18.81 10.87
N GLU A 870 -2.85 -19.43 10.94
CA GLU A 870 -2.45 -20.49 10.00
C GLU A 870 -3.03 -21.84 10.40
N ASN A 871 -3.83 -22.42 9.51
CA ASN A 871 -4.49 -23.70 9.73
C ASN A 871 -3.95 -24.77 8.79
N GLN A 872 -3.79 -25.99 9.31
CA GLN A 872 -3.61 -27.19 8.50
C GLN A 872 -4.98 -27.71 8.09
N PHE A 873 -5.12 -28.09 6.82
CA PHE A 873 -6.37 -28.67 6.30
C PHE A 873 -6.14 -30.12 5.89
N THR A 874 -7.01 -31.01 6.37
CA THR A 874 -7.02 -32.42 5.97
C THR A 874 -8.27 -32.71 5.14
N VAL A 875 -8.08 -33.09 3.88
CA VAL A 875 -9.15 -33.34 2.92
C VAL A 875 -9.10 -34.79 2.47
N LYS A 876 -10.24 -35.48 2.55
CA LYS A 876 -10.41 -36.85 2.07
C LYS A 876 -11.25 -36.84 0.80
N TYR A 877 -10.67 -37.26 -0.31
CA TYR A 877 -11.36 -37.41 -1.59
C TYR A 877 -11.70 -38.87 -1.86
N TYR A 878 -12.93 -39.13 -2.27
CA TYR A 878 -13.41 -40.45 -2.69
C TYR A 878 -13.45 -40.51 -4.22
N LEU A 879 -12.72 -41.46 -4.81
CA LEU A 879 -12.45 -41.56 -6.24
C LEU A 879 -12.72 -42.99 -6.76
N THR A 880 -12.98 -43.12 -8.07
CA THR A 880 -12.90 -44.41 -8.77
C THR A 880 -11.44 -44.88 -8.87
N ALA A 881 -11.22 -46.18 -9.07
CA ALA A 881 -9.89 -46.74 -9.27
C ALA A 881 -9.15 -46.09 -10.45
N ALA A 882 -9.86 -45.84 -11.56
CA ALA A 882 -9.30 -45.18 -12.74
C ALA A 882 -8.81 -43.75 -12.44
N ASN A 883 -9.63 -42.94 -11.74
CA ASN A 883 -9.25 -41.57 -11.39
C ASN A 883 -8.12 -41.53 -10.35
N ARG A 884 -8.10 -42.48 -9.42
CA ARG A 884 -7.03 -42.60 -8.41
C ARG A 884 -5.68 -42.99 -9.03
N ALA A 885 -5.67 -43.77 -10.11
CA ALA A 885 -4.45 -44.13 -10.81
C ALA A 885 -3.89 -43.00 -11.70
N ASN A 886 -4.68 -41.95 -11.98
CA ASN A 886 -4.30 -40.85 -12.86
C ASN A 886 -3.52 -39.75 -12.09
N SER A 887 -2.20 -39.74 -12.21
CA SER A 887 -1.32 -38.77 -11.54
C SER A 887 -1.56 -37.32 -11.96
N GLU A 888 -1.94 -37.06 -13.21
CA GLU A 888 -2.23 -35.71 -13.69
C GLU A 888 -3.53 -35.17 -13.07
N LEU A 889 -4.55 -36.01 -12.97
CA LEU A 889 -5.81 -35.66 -12.31
C LEU A 889 -5.59 -35.37 -10.82
N LEU A 890 -4.81 -36.19 -10.13
CA LEU A 890 -4.48 -35.94 -8.71
C LEU A 890 -3.74 -34.62 -8.50
N ALA A 891 -2.84 -34.26 -9.42
CA ALA A 891 -2.14 -32.96 -9.39
C ALA A 891 -3.12 -31.79 -9.62
N GLN A 892 -4.08 -31.93 -10.54
CA GLN A 892 -5.13 -30.93 -10.76
C GLN A 892 -6.06 -30.78 -9.56
N ILE A 893 -6.47 -31.91 -8.94
CA ILE A 893 -7.27 -31.91 -7.71
C ILE A 893 -6.53 -31.12 -6.65
N ARG A 894 -5.26 -31.45 -6.35
CA ARG A 894 -4.46 -30.75 -5.35
C ARG A 894 -4.39 -29.24 -5.58
N LYS A 895 -4.14 -28.83 -6.82
CA LYS A 895 -4.06 -27.40 -7.18
C LYS A 895 -5.39 -26.69 -6.92
N ARG A 896 -6.51 -27.28 -7.40
CA ARG A 896 -7.85 -26.72 -7.19
C ARG A 896 -8.26 -26.72 -5.72
N THR A 897 -7.89 -27.73 -4.94
CA THR A 897 -8.16 -27.77 -3.49
C THR A 897 -7.55 -26.56 -2.79
N SER A 898 -6.27 -26.29 -3.06
CA SER A 898 -5.53 -25.19 -2.43
C SER A 898 -6.13 -23.83 -2.82
N GLN A 899 -6.50 -23.66 -4.09
CA GLN A 899 -7.18 -22.45 -4.59
C GLN A 899 -8.54 -22.23 -3.92
N VAL A 900 -9.43 -23.24 -3.92
CA VAL A 900 -10.77 -23.11 -3.34
C VAL A 900 -10.72 -22.80 -1.84
N ILE A 901 -9.84 -23.46 -1.08
CA ILE A 901 -9.69 -23.17 0.35
C ILE A 901 -9.18 -21.73 0.54
N ASN A 902 -8.18 -21.31 -0.23
CA ASN A 902 -7.64 -19.95 -0.13
C ASN A 902 -8.67 -18.87 -0.47
N ASP A 903 -9.42 -19.05 -1.56
CA ASP A 903 -10.47 -18.13 -2.01
C ASP A 903 -11.60 -18.03 -0.98
N TYR A 904 -11.93 -19.15 -0.33
CA TYR A 904 -12.92 -19.16 0.75
C TYR A 904 -12.44 -18.35 1.96
N LEU A 905 -11.22 -18.61 2.43
CA LEU A 905 -10.61 -17.90 3.57
C LEU A 905 -10.37 -16.41 3.29
N SER A 906 -10.14 -16.02 2.03
CA SER A 906 -9.94 -14.63 1.63
C SER A 906 -11.25 -13.83 1.50
N THR A 907 -12.40 -14.50 1.43
CA THR A 907 -13.69 -13.83 1.22
C THR A 907 -14.63 -13.92 2.42
N HIS A 908 -14.37 -14.84 3.36
CA HIS A 908 -15.25 -15.09 4.51
C HIS A 908 -14.53 -14.96 5.85
N LEU A 909 -15.13 -14.21 6.78
CA LEU A 909 -14.70 -14.18 8.19
C LEU A 909 -15.22 -15.40 8.98
N THR A 910 -16.35 -15.95 8.56
CA THR A 910 -16.90 -17.19 9.13
C THR A 910 -16.40 -18.36 8.33
N VAL A 911 -15.57 -19.19 8.94
CA VAL A 911 -14.95 -20.36 8.33
C VAL A 911 -15.71 -21.61 8.76
N SER A 912 -16.28 -22.32 7.79
CA SER A 912 -17.07 -23.53 8.00
C SER A 912 -16.50 -24.70 7.20
N ALA A 913 -16.18 -25.80 7.88
CA ALA A 913 -15.64 -26.99 7.22
C ALA A 913 -16.63 -27.57 6.20
N THR A 914 -17.92 -27.53 6.51
CA THR A 914 -19.01 -27.98 5.63
C THR A 914 -19.10 -27.15 4.36
N GLU A 915 -19.03 -25.82 4.48
CA GLU A 915 -19.14 -24.91 3.32
C GLU A 915 -17.92 -25.02 2.41
N ILE A 916 -16.71 -25.15 2.99
CA ILE A 916 -15.50 -25.44 2.22
C ILE A 916 -15.63 -26.78 1.49
N GLY A 917 -16.12 -27.83 2.17
CA GLY A 917 -16.40 -29.13 1.56
C GLY A 917 -17.38 -29.04 0.39
N ASN A 918 -18.46 -28.26 0.54
CA ASN A 918 -19.43 -28.02 -0.52
C ASN A 918 -18.81 -27.28 -1.71
N ALA A 919 -18.00 -26.25 -1.46
CA ALA A 919 -17.29 -25.51 -2.50
C ALA A 919 -16.35 -26.44 -3.29
N LEU A 920 -15.56 -27.27 -2.58
CA LEU A 920 -14.69 -28.27 -3.20
C LEU A 920 -15.45 -29.29 -4.04
N ARG A 921 -16.61 -29.77 -3.56
CA ARG A 921 -17.47 -30.70 -4.28
C ARG A 921 -17.98 -30.10 -5.58
N ASN A 922 -18.44 -28.85 -5.55
CA ASN A 922 -18.96 -28.15 -6.71
C ASN A 922 -17.87 -27.92 -7.77
N THR A 923 -16.66 -27.52 -7.34
CA THR A 923 -15.55 -27.23 -8.26
C THR A 923 -14.92 -28.48 -8.89
N LEU A 924 -14.99 -29.62 -8.21
CA LEU A 924 -14.37 -30.89 -8.62
C LEU A 924 -15.37 -31.94 -9.12
N ASN A 925 -16.65 -31.57 -9.30
CA ASN A 925 -17.81 -32.44 -9.52
C ASN A 925 -17.55 -33.71 -10.34
N ASP A 926 -16.97 -33.59 -11.54
CA ASP A 926 -16.76 -34.75 -12.45
C ASP A 926 -15.50 -35.58 -12.12
N ALA A 927 -14.58 -35.02 -11.32
CA ALA A 927 -13.32 -35.65 -10.95
C ALA A 927 -13.45 -36.57 -9.73
N ILE A 928 -14.40 -36.28 -8.82
CA ILE A 928 -14.55 -36.94 -7.52
C ILE A 928 -15.96 -37.49 -7.27
N ILE A 929 -16.08 -38.54 -6.47
CA ILE A 929 -17.37 -39.10 -6.02
C ILE A 929 -17.87 -38.36 -4.78
N GLY A 930 -16.94 -37.98 -3.90
CA GLY A 930 -17.22 -37.26 -2.67
C GLY A 930 -15.98 -36.61 -2.09
N VAL A 931 -16.20 -35.65 -1.20
CA VAL A 931 -15.17 -34.95 -0.44
C VAL A 931 -15.62 -34.82 1.01
N GLU A 932 -14.69 -34.99 1.92
CA GLU A 932 -14.87 -34.78 3.36
C GLU A 932 -13.69 -33.94 3.85
N LEU A 933 -13.99 -32.85 4.54
CA LEU A 933 -13.00 -32.02 5.21
C LEU A 933 -13.04 -32.37 6.69
N ASP A 934 -11.89 -32.68 7.27
CA ASP A 934 -11.78 -32.90 8.71
C ASP A 934 -11.93 -31.57 9.48
N ASP A 935 -12.10 -31.66 10.79
CA ASP A 935 -12.19 -30.50 11.66
C ASP A 935 -10.91 -29.62 11.53
N MET A 936 -11.04 -28.31 11.73
CA MET A 936 -10.03 -27.30 11.42
C MET A 936 -9.42 -26.73 12.71
N GLY A 937 -8.12 -26.44 12.69
CA GLY A 937 -7.40 -25.82 13.81
C GLY A 937 -6.27 -26.72 14.32
N PRO A 938 -5.04 -26.20 14.48
CA PRO A 938 -3.90 -27.03 14.90
C PRO A 938 -4.00 -27.49 16.37
N ASP A 939 -4.70 -26.73 17.22
CA ASP A 939 -4.79 -26.96 18.67
C ASP A 939 -6.19 -27.41 19.12
N LYS A 940 -7.20 -27.29 18.25
CA LYS A 940 -8.62 -27.58 18.53
C LYS A 940 -9.31 -28.03 17.25
N ASP A 941 -10.08 -29.11 17.32
CA ASP A 941 -10.96 -29.57 16.24
C ASP A 941 -12.20 -28.66 16.18
N LEU A 942 -12.19 -27.65 15.32
CA LEU A 942 -13.30 -26.71 15.11
C LEU A 942 -13.96 -26.94 13.74
N ARG A 943 -15.29 -27.11 13.71
CA ARG A 943 -16.04 -27.19 12.44
C ARG A 943 -16.45 -25.82 11.95
N LEU A 944 -16.67 -24.89 12.87
CA LEU A 944 -17.08 -23.53 12.59
C LEU A 944 -16.38 -22.54 13.53
N PHE A 945 -15.87 -21.46 12.97
CA PHE A 945 -15.45 -20.30 13.75
C PHE A 945 -15.65 -19.01 12.96
N THR A 946 -15.80 -17.89 13.68
CA THR A 946 -15.89 -16.55 13.07
C THR A 946 -14.76 -15.67 13.57
N VAL A 947 -13.93 -15.16 12.66
CA VAL A 947 -12.90 -14.17 12.99
C VAL A 947 -13.58 -12.85 13.39
N ILE A 948 -13.16 -12.28 14.52
CA ILE A 948 -13.87 -11.14 15.14
C ILE A 948 -13.51 -9.81 14.47
N THR A 949 -12.28 -9.69 13.98
CA THR A 949 -11.75 -8.45 13.41
C THR A 949 -11.43 -8.62 11.93
N GLU A 950 -11.78 -7.63 11.12
CA GLU A 950 -11.41 -7.59 9.69
C GLU A 950 -9.90 -7.37 9.47
N ALA A 951 -9.19 -6.88 10.50
CA ALA A 951 -7.74 -6.70 10.49
C ALA A 951 -6.96 -8.01 10.68
N ALA A 952 -7.64 -9.14 10.84
CA ALA A 952 -7.05 -10.46 10.94
C ALA A 952 -7.79 -11.48 10.08
N ARG A 953 -7.10 -12.50 9.59
CA ARG A 953 -7.69 -13.55 8.76
C ARG A 953 -7.06 -14.90 9.02
N ALA A 954 -7.88 -15.95 8.93
CA ALA A 954 -7.38 -17.31 8.87
C ALA A 954 -6.77 -17.56 7.48
N THR A 955 -5.68 -18.32 7.43
CA THR A 955 -4.97 -18.67 6.19
C THR A 955 -4.54 -20.14 6.20
N ILE A 956 -4.13 -20.62 5.04
CA ILE A 956 -3.52 -21.95 4.90
C ILE A 956 -2.09 -21.88 5.45
N GLY A 957 -1.76 -22.80 6.36
CA GLY A 957 -0.41 -22.93 6.89
C GLY A 957 0.61 -23.29 5.80
N LYS A 958 1.88 -22.94 6.02
CA LYS A 958 2.95 -23.17 5.04
C LYS A 958 4.06 -24.05 5.62
N LYS A 959 4.73 -24.82 4.77
CA LYS A 959 5.87 -25.64 5.18
C LYS A 959 7.04 -25.48 4.22
N LEU A 960 8.24 -25.43 4.79
CA LEU A 960 9.48 -25.60 4.06
C LEU A 960 9.58 -27.04 3.57
N ASP A 961 10.04 -27.20 2.32
CA ASP A 961 10.22 -28.49 1.66
C ASP A 961 11.52 -28.47 0.86
N ILE A 962 12.24 -29.59 0.82
CA ILE A 962 13.41 -29.70 -0.05
C ILE A 962 12.93 -30.14 -1.43
N GLU A 963 13.13 -29.29 -2.43
CA GLU A 963 12.76 -29.56 -3.81
C GLU A 963 13.71 -30.58 -4.46
N ALA A 964 13.31 -31.16 -5.58
CA ALA A 964 14.11 -32.17 -6.29
C ALA A 964 15.47 -31.66 -6.79
N ASN A 965 15.60 -30.34 -6.98
CA ASN A 965 16.85 -29.65 -7.32
C ASN A 965 17.77 -29.41 -6.10
N GLY A 966 17.34 -29.78 -4.88
CA GLY A 966 18.06 -29.56 -3.63
C GLY A 966 17.89 -28.16 -3.03
N ASP A 967 17.07 -27.29 -3.62
CA ASP A 967 16.71 -26.00 -3.04
C ASP A 967 15.62 -26.14 -1.97
N ILE A 968 15.59 -25.19 -1.05
CA ILE A 968 14.52 -25.08 -0.06
C ILE A 968 13.39 -24.27 -0.71
N GLY A 969 12.25 -24.93 -0.95
CA GLY A 969 11.02 -24.33 -1.43
C GLY A 969 9.97 -24.23 -0.32
N LEU A 970 8.76 -23.83 -0.71
CA LEU A 970 7.58 -23.77 0.14
C LEU A 970 6.43 -24.58 -0.47
N LYS A 971 5.58 -25.12 0.40
CA LYS A 971 4.31 -25.74 0.03
C LYS A 971 3.23 -25.43 1.06
N ASP A 972 1.98 -25.44 0.62
CA ASP A 972 0.83 -25.38 1.52
C ASP A 972 0.78 -26.61 2.44
N ASP A 973 0.37 -26.38 3.69
CA ASP A 973 0.14 -27.41 4.69
C ASP A 973 -1.27 -28.00 4.55
N ILE A 974 -1.49 -28.67 3.41
CA ILE A 974 -2.71 -29.40 3.11
C ILE A 974 -2.39 -30.89 3.01
N VAL A 975 -3.06 -31.68 3.84
CA VAL A 975 -2.98 -33.14 3.82
C VAL A 975 -4.12 -33.68 2.97
N LEU A 976 -3.79 -34.26 1.83
CA LEU A 976 -4.77 -34.89 0.94
C LEU A 976 -4.71 -36.41 1.08
N SER A 977 -5.85 -37.02 1.34
CA SER A 977 -6.01 -38.47 1.23
C SER A 977 -6.95 -38.82 0.08
N TYR A 978 -6.55 -39.81 -0.70
CA TYR A 978 -7.32 -40.32 -1.84
C TYR A 978 -7.81 -41.71 -1.47
N ASN A 979 -9.12 -41.87 -1.36
CA ASN A 979 -9.80 -43.10 -0.98
C ASN A 979 -10.49 -43.72 -2.20
N ARG A 980 -10.32 -45.04 -2.39
CA ARG A 980 -11.01 -45.76 -3.45
C ARG A 980 -12.45 -46.00 -3.01
N HIS A 981 -13.41 -45.68 -3.87
CA HIS A 981 -14.83 -45.84 -3.57
C HIS A 981 -15.61 -46.23 -4.84
N ASP A 982 -15.35 -47.43 -5.36
CA ASP A 982 -16.08 -48.02 -6.48
C ASP A 982 -16.60 -49.42 -6.14
N THR A 983 -17.48 -49.94 -7.00
CA THR A 983 -18.16 -51.23 -6.82
C THR A 983 -17.32 -52.44 -7.27
N GLU A 984 -16.16 -52.22 -7.88
CA GLU A 984 -15.30 -53.29 -8.38
C GLU A 984 -14.47 -53.89 -7.24
N LYS A 985 -14.71 -55.18 -6.94
CA LYS A 985 -13.92 -55.96 -5.98
C LYS A 985 -12.62 -56.44 -6.63
N GLU A 986 -11.56 -55.65 -6.55
CA GLU A 986 -10.16 -56.15 -6.61
C GLU A 986 -9.25 -55.35 -5.70
#